data_AF-A0A537AMZ2-F1
#
_entry.id   AF-A0A537AMZ2-F1
#
_cell.length_a   1.000
_cell.length_b   1.000
_cell.length_c   1.000
_cell.angle_alpha   90.00
_cell.angle_beta   90.00
_cell.angle_gamma   90.00
#
_symmetry.space_group_name_H-M   'P 1'
#
loop_
_entity.id
_entity.type
_entity.pdbx_description
1 polymer ?
#
loop_
_entity_poly.entity_id
_entity_poly.type
_entity_poly.pdbx_seq_one_letter_code
_entity_poly.pdbx_strand_id
1 'polypeptide(L)'
;MKRFDGLVKAVHRPWVRRTALILGALFVLFGLLGYLALPGIIKSQAEKAVTAALHRKFTIERVVVRPYALAVSVQGVRVYEPDGHNVFASFQDLQARISTSSLIHLAPVVKELHLVGPFVHLTRDEANRYSTDDIVAALSASGPKPAEARSAKAGARFSVYNIRVDGGRFEFDDRPAGVHHTVTDLKIGIPFVSSLPSQEEVFVEPLLSAVINGSPLLIKGRARPFAPTREAIVDLDLDRIDLPKYLEYLPFEPRFRMPAAQLDLHLQASFQQPQERAPAVILSGRATLRSLQLTAPDGAPILALPEFVVELGKADLLGGRIEVSRVAATGLDLNVIKDGHGGVNLQLLAPPDSRRPQQPPRADGADASSAPGAPAFHVAIGQIALKDATLRFSDRSAARPLEAAVEQFDLRIADAALDLQAGRLAVGQIDSGSARFRMQQGRTEAEPRAGDQTSAPVAVAGRAARAGSEPTPPDAAQPWAVSVDRVLLGNWAARIESRGLPQLAVTAVTAITIAAENLSSASGSAPGKIDLKAKVNRSGALSVAGALGLAPVHADLALDLKGVELLALQPYFTERINLLVTRADLSTRGRLLLDGNPDGSFKGGFRGDATLGNLATIDKSNANDFVNWKSLSFSGVDARLAPFSLGIDQITLSEFFARVIIDPSGRINLQDIVRGGGGGRRSLTSEQPEEVLAQSAQAQPPPQPQPTETPASAPVHITIRQAALQAGRVRLTDNFVKPNYTANLDELAGTVSGLSSDASSAAVVDLHGEVNNAPLNIAGRINPIKGDLFVDLTAGVHGMELAPLSPYSDKYVGYGIERGKLSFDVAYKLEHRQLSAENRLILDQLTFGDKVDSPTATTLPVQLAVALLKDRNGVIDVNLPIGGSLDDPQFSVGGVIVKVIVNLVTKAVTAPFALLGSLFGGGEELSFIEYAPGTSEVAPANESRLTALAKALNERPGLKLEIAARVDPASDREGLQRAGLDRRVRALKVKDLVAKGESATVAEVAVSPEEYPVLLGRVYEAEKAAKPRSASAAQPPPAPAELEKLLLADTPVGDDDLKALGDRRSQLVKQWLQTNGQVPEQRLFLLATQLGDSADAGRTGQSGAKSSRIEFSLK
;
A
#
# COMPACT_ATOMS: atom_id res chain seq x y z
N MET A 1 -16.56 103.65 -23.84
CA MET A 1 -16.01 104.28 -22.62
C MET A 1 -17.02 105.26 -21.99
N LYS A 2 -17.97 104.80 -21.17
CA LYS A 2 -18.92 105.68 -20.42
C LYS A 2 -19.23 105.26 -18.98
N ARG A 3 -18.53 104.24 -18.43
CA ARG A 3 -18.70 103.75 -17.05
C ARG A 3 -17.56 104.12 -16.07
N PHE A 4 -16.51 104.80 -16.53
CA PHE A 4 -15.36 105.17 -15.68
C PHE A 4 -15.52 106.51 -14.95
N ASP A 5 -16.28 107.45 -15.50
CA ASP A 5 -16.36 108.83 -14.99
C ASP A 5 -17.18 108.96 -13.67
N GLY A 6 -18.07 108.00 -13.41
CA GLY A 6 -18.83 107.91 -12.16
C GLY A 6 -17.99 107.49 -10.95
N LEU A 7 -16.91 106.74 -11.16
CA LEU A 7 -16.01 106.30 -10.08
C LEU A 7 -15.14 107.46 -9.56
N VAL A 8 -14.69 108.36 -10.44
CA VAL A 8 -13.83 109.50 -10.06
C VAL A 8 -14.58 110.51 -9.18
N LYS A 9 -15.87 110.75 -9.44
CA LYS A 9 -16.72 111.64 -8.61
C LYS A 9 -17.17 111.02 -7.29
N ALA A 10 -17.17 109.69 -7.15
CA ALA A 10 -17.50 109.02 -5.89
C ALA A 10 -16.39 109.19 -4.82
N VAL A 11 -15.12 109.17 -5.24
CA VAL A 11 -13.94 109.24 -4.35
C VAL A 11 -13.81 110.58 -3.60
N HIS A 12 -14.37 111.67 -4.14
CA HIS A 12 -14.29 113.00 -3.54
C HIS A 12 -15.33 113.29 -2.44
N ARG A 13 -16.24 112.35 -2.14
CA ARG A 13 -17.19 112.53 -1.00
C ARG A 13 -16.46 112.42 0.34
N PRO A 14 -16.70 113.34 1.31
CA PRO A 14 -15.97 113.34 2.60
C PRO A 14 -16.25 112.08 3.44
N TRP A 15 -17.45 111.49 3.33
CA TRP A 15 -17.75 110.17 3.88
C TRP A 15 -16.83 109.09 3.28
N VAL A 16 -16.73 108.99 1.95
CA VAL A 16 -15.89 107.99 1.27
C VAL A 16 -14.41 108.15 1.67
N ARG A 17 -13.90 109.38 1.77
CA ARG A 17 -12.52 109.63 2.23
C ARG A 17 -12.30 109.27 3.71
N ARG A 18 -13.27 109.53 4.59
CA ARG A 18 -13.23 109.10 6.00
C ARG A 18 -13.29 107.59 6.13
N THR A 19 -14.18 106.92 5.39
CA THR A 19 -14.28 105.45 5.37
C THR A 19 -13.02 104.81 4.80
N ALA A 20 -12.41 105.36 3.75
CA ALA A 20 -11.13 104.89 3.22
C ALA A 20 -9.97 105.04 4.21
N LEU A 21 -9.90 106.17 4.94
CA LEU A 21 -8.90 106.37 6.01
C LEU A 21 -9.13 105.44 7.20
N ILE A 22 -10.39 105.22 7.62
CA ILE A 22 -10.73 104.29 8.70
C ILE A 22 -10.41 102.85 8.28
N LEU A 23 -10.76 102.42 7.06
CA LEU A 23 -10.43 101.10 6.54
C LEU A 23 -8.90 100.92 6.37
N GLY A 24 -8.18 101.95 5.93
CA GLY A 24 -6.71 101.93 5.85
C GLY A 24 -6.05 101.83 7.23
N ALA A 25 -6.53 102.61 8.21
CA ALA A 25 -6.06 102.54 9.59
C ALA A 25 -6.38 101.18 10.23
N LEU A 26 -7.57 100.62 9.99
CA LEU A 26 -7.96 99.28 10.42
C LEU A 26 -7.12 98.19 9.73
N PHE A 27 -6.77 98.35 8.46
CA PHE A 27 -5.92 97.41 7.71
C PHE A 27 -4.48 97.43 8.25
N VAL A 28 -3.91 98.61 8.52
CA VAL A 28 -2.59 98.74 9.16
C VAL A 28 -2.62 98.21 10.59
N LEU A 29 -3.65 98.53 11.38
CA LEU A 29 -3.83 98.02 12.74
C LEU A 29 -3.99 96.49 12.76
N PHE A 30 -4.75 95.92 11.83
CA PHE A 30 -4.89 94.48 11.63
C PHE A 30 -3.55 93.82 11.28
N GLY A 31 -2.76 94.44 10.39
CA GLY A 31 -1.40 94.01 10.11
C GLY A 31 -0.50 94.05 11.35
N LEU A 32 -0.49 95.17 12.08
CA LEU A 32 0.40 95.42 13.21
C LEU A 32 0.07 94.52 14.41
N LEU A 33 -1.22 94.38 14.75
CA LEU A 33 -1.68 93.40 15.75
C LEU A 33 -1.42 91.96 15.29
N GLY A 34 -1.67 91.67 14.01
CA GLY A 34 -1.50 90.33 13.43
C GLY A 34 -0.05 89.85 13.39
N TYR A 35 0.92 90.74 13.09
CA TYR A 35 2.34 90.40 13.02
C TYR A 35 3.07 90.47 14.37
N LEU A 36 2.72 91.38 15.28
CA LEU A 36 3.46 91.60 16.54
C LEU A 36 2.77 90.98 17.76
N ALA A 37 1.47 91.20 17.94
CA ALA A 37 0.75 90.74 19.14
C ALA A 37 0.31 89.28 19.02
N LEU A 38 -0.29 88.92 17.87
CA LEU A 38 -0.91 87.61 17.68
C LEU A 38 0.05 86.42 17.87
N PRO A 39 1.31 86.43 17.40
CA PRO A 39 2.22 85.30 17.61
C PRO A 39 2.52 85.03 19.10
N GLY A 40 2.74 86.09 19.89
CA GLY A 40 2.99 85.97 21.33
C GLY A 40 1.74 85.57 22.12
N ILE A 41 0.57 86.08 21.73
CA ILE A 41 -0.72 85.68 22.30
C ILE A 41 -1.00 84.20 22.00
N ILE A 42 -0.88 83.77 20.74
CA ILE A 42 -1.11 82.37 20.34
C ILE A 42 -0.14 81.45 21.08
N LYS A 43 1.16 81.77 21.14
CA LYS A 43 2.14 80.95 21.88
C LYS A 43 1.76 80.79 23.35
N SER A 44 1.63 81.90 24.07
CA SER A 44 1.38 81.88 25.52
C SER A 44 0.01 81.28 25.89
N GLN A 45 -1.04 81.58 25.12
CA GLN A 45 -2.37 81.03 25.37
C GLN A 45 -2.49 79.56 24.96
N ALA A 46 -1.84 79.12 23.87
CA ALA A 46 -1.80 77.70 23.53
C ALA A 46 -1.00 76.91 24.58
N GLU A 47 0.17 77.40 25.00
CA GLU A 47 0.95 76.75 26.07
C GLU A 47 0.15 76.65 27.37
N LYS A 48 -0.53 77.73 27.79
CA LYS A 48 -1.36 77.72 29.00
C LYS A 48 -2.60 76.82 28.86
N ALA A 49 -3.35 76.94 27.77
CA ALA A 49 -4.61 76.23 27.59
C ALA A 49 -4.40 74.73 27.34
N VAL A 50 -3.42 74.36 26.50
CA VAL A 50 -3.13 72.95 26.20
C VAL A 50 -2.51 72.25 27.41
N THR A 51 -1.60 72.91 28.15
CA THR A 51 -1.06 72.35 29.41
C THR A 51 -2.18 72.15 30.45
N ALA A 52 -3.12 73.11 30.56
CA ALA A 52 -4.25 72.98 31.47
C ALA A 52 -5.27 71.90 31.05
N ALA A 53 -5.49 71.71 29.74
CA ALA A 53 -6.46 70.75 29.21
C ALA A 53 -5.93 69.31 29.14
N LEU A 54 -4.63 69.12 28.89
CA LEU A 54 -4.00 67.80 28.78
C LEU A 54 -3.29 67.35 30.06
N HIS A 55 -3.17 68.22 31.07
CA HIS A 55 -2.35 68.02 32.28
C HIS A 55 -0.88 67.64 32.02
N ARG A 56 -0.38 67.93 30.81
CA ARG A 56 0.97 67.61 30.33
C ARG A 56 1.68 68.87 29.92
N LYS A 57 2.99 68.93 30.18
CA LYS A 57 3.85 70.04 29.74
C LYS A 57 3.80 70.12 28.22
N PHE A 58 3.40 71.28 27.70
CA PHE A 58 3.32 71.59 26.28
C PHE A 58 4.17 72.83 25.99
N THR A 59 5.00 72.78 24.96
CA THR A 59 5.86 73.91 24.54
C THR A 59 5.78 74.14 23.04
N ILE A 60 5.87 75.41 22.63
CA ILE A 60 5.98 75.84 21.23
C ILE A 60 7.29 76.58 21.07
N GLU A 61 8.12 76.23 20.10
CA GLU A 61 9.32 77.00 19.81
C GLU A 61 8.96 78.38 19.24
N ARG A 62 8.25 78.43 18.11
CA ARG A 62 7.89 79.67 17.41
C ARG A 62 6.48 79.62 16.81
N VAL A 63 5.77 80.75 16.83
CA VAL A 63 4.55 80.98 16.05
C VAL A 63 4.82 82.07 15.02
N VAL A 64 4.30 81.90 13.80
CA VAL A 64 4.40 82.88 12.71
C VAL A 64 3.00 83.12 12.13
N VAL A 65 2.51 84.35 12.23
CA VAL A 65 1.22 84.77 11.65
C VAL A 65 1.47 85.70 10.48
N ARG A 66 0.78 85.46 9.36
CA ARG A 66 0.82 86.28 8.14
C ARG A 66 -0.60 86.81 7.87
N PRO A 67 -1.03 87.90 8.53
CA PRO A 67 -2.43 88.34 8.52
C PRO A 67 -3.00 88.60 7.12
N TYR A 68 -2.24 89.23 6.22
CA TYR A 68 -2.70 89.49 4.84
C TYR A 68 -2.77 88.24 3.95
N ALA A 69 -2.01 87.18 4.29
CA ALA A 69 -2.08 85.89 3.62
C ALA A 69 -3.08 84.93 4.30
N LEU A 70 -3.73 85.36 5.40
CA LEU A 70 -4.58 84.55 6.27
C LEU A 70 -3.93 83.20 6.66
N ALA A 71 -2.62 83.22 6.91
CA ALA A 71 -1.83 82.02 7.20
C ALA A 71 -1.20 82.05 8.59
N VAL A 72 -1.18 80.90 9.25
CA VAL A 72 -0.50 80.67 10.54
C VAL A 72 0.43 79.46 10.39
N SER A 73 1.62 79.55 10.97
CA SER A 73 2.59 78.46 11.11
C SER A 73 2.99 78.34 12.57
N VAL A 74 3.05 77.12 13.10
CA VAL A 74 3.44 76.79 14.47
C VAL A 74 4.58 75.78 14.41
N GLN A 75 5.74 76.13 14.98
CA GLN A 75 6.99 75.42 14.78
C GLN A 75 7.59 74.91 16.09
N GLY A 76 8.24 73.74 16.03
CA GLY A 76 8.94 73.10 17.14
C GLY A 76 8.05 72.80 18.34
N VAL A 77 6.87 72.23 18.10
CA VAL A 77 5.91 71.89 19.17
C VAL A 77 6.30 70.58 19.83
N ARG A 78 6.25 70.53 21.16
CA ARG A 78 6.49 69.31 21.96
C ARG A 78 5.46 69.18 23.07
N VAL A 79 4.88 67.99 23.18
CA VAL A 79 4.07 67.49 24.28
C VAL A 79 4.92 66.47 25.02
N TYR A 80 5.11 66.66 26.31
CA TYR A 80 5.83 65.69 27.14
C TYR A 80 4.89 64.63 27.72
N GLU A 81 5.44 63.48 28.09
CA GLU A 81 4.77 62.51 28.95
C GLU A 81 4.54 63.12 30.36
N PRO A 82 3.70 62.50 31.23
CA PRO A 82 3.43 63.00 32.58
C PRO A 82 4.68 63.18 33.46
N ASP A 83 5.79 62.51 33.13
CA ASP A 83 7.09 62.70 33.79
C ASP A 83 7.76 64.07 33.48
N GLY A 84 7.31 64.79 32.45
CA GLY A 84 7.82 66.12 32.08
C GLY A 84 9.18 66.13 31.36
N HIS A 85 9.77 64.97 31.10
CA HIS A 85 11.09 64.76 30.52
C HIS A 85 11.05 64.04 29.16
N ASN A 86 10.27 62.96 29.03
CA ASN A 86 10.10 62.22 27.79
C ASN A 86 9.11 62.92 26.84
N VAL A 87 9.29 62.81 25.53
CA VAL A 87 8.43 63.45 24.53
C VAL A 87 7.36 62.47 24.07
N PHE A 88 6.12 62.69 24.48
CA PHE A 88 4.95 61.94 24.01
C PHE A 88 4.65 62.23 22.53
N ALA A 89 4.61 63.51 22.16
CA ALA A 89 4.31 63.91 20.78
C ALA A 89 5.05 65.21 20.40
N SER A 90 5.42 65.36 19.13
CA SER A 90 6.00 66.61 18.63
C SER A 90 5.77 66.79 17.14
N PHE A 91 6.01 68.00 16.62
CA PHE A 91 6.09 68.25 15.18
C PHE A 91 6.98 69.45 14.85
N GLN A 92 7.56 69.44 13.65
CA GLN A 92 8.51 70.46 13.21
C GLN A 92 7.80 71.75 12.78
N ASP A 93 6.75 71.65 11.97
CA ASP A 93 5.93 72.78 11.49
C ASP A 93 4.48 72.32 11.23
N LEU A 94 3.51 73.14 11.65
CA LEU A 94 2.10 73.02 11.31
C LEU A 94 1.66 74.32 10.64
N GLN A 95 1.36 74.26 9.34
CA GLN A 95 0.89 75.40 8.55
C GLN A 95 -0.60 75.27 8.25
N ALA A 96 -1.36 76.33 8.52
CA ALA A 96 -2.78 76.44 8.16
C ALA A 96 -3.02 77.73 7.36
N ARG A 97 -3.71 77.64 6.22
CA ARG A 97 -4.07 78.79 5.37
C ARG A 97 -5.58 78.91 5.24
N ILE A 98 -6.16 80.00 5.72
CA ILE A 98 -7.60 80.25 5.68
C ILE A 98 -7.98 80.96 4.38
N SER A 99 -9.12 80.59 3.78
CA SER A 99 -9.66 81.27 2.60
C SER A 99 -10.54 82.46 2.99
N THR A 100 -10.41 83.56 2.24
CA THR A 100 -11.38 84.67 2.27
C THR A 100 -12.80 84.23 1.89
N SER A 101 -12.95 83.13 1.13
CA SER A 101 -14.26 82.56 0.81
C SER A 101 -15.02 82.05 2.04
N SER A 102 -14.35 81.86 3.20
CA SER A 102 -15.04 81.54 4.47
C SER A 102 -16.10 82.58 4.85
N LEU A 103 -15.83 83.86 4.53
CA LEU A 103 -16.77 84.97 4.75
C LEU A 103 -17.96 84.95 3.78
N ILE A 104 -17.78 84.37 2.59
CA ILE A 104 -18.81 84.27 1.54
C ILE A 104 -19.75 83.10 1.83
N HIS A 105 -19.19 81.95 2.23
CA HIS A 105 -19.96 80.74 2.53
C HIS A 105 -20.50 80.69 3.97
N LEU A 106 -20.13 81.66 4.83
CA LEU A 106 -20.42 81.68 6.27
C LEU A 106 -20.03 80.35 6.95
N ALA A 107 -18.92 79.76 6.51
CA ALA A 107 -18.45 78.43 6.85
C ALA A 107 -16.91 78.42 6.83
N PRO A 108 -16.22 77.66 7.69
CA PRO A 108 -14.76 77.57 7.66
C PRO A 108 -14.26 76.93 6.35
N VAL A 109 -13.46 77.68 5.59
CA VAL A 109 -12.79 77.20 4.38
C VAL A 109 -11.27 77.33 4.55
N VAL A 110 -10.57 76.20 4.64
CA VAL A 110 -9.10 76.12 4.79
C VAL A 110 -8.50 75.69 3.46
N LYS A 111 -7.58 76.48 2.89
CA LYS A 111 -6.94 76.20 1.58
C LYS A 111 -5.82 75.17 1.64
N GLU A 112 -5.18 75.05 2.79
CA GLU A 112 -4.03 74.18 3.01
C GLU A 112 -3.87 73.92 4.51
N LEU A 113 -3.60 72.66 4.85
CA LEU A 113 -3.25 72.22 6.20
C LEU A 113 -2.06 71.25 6.09
N HIS A 114 -0.85 71.71 6.41
CA HIS A 114 0.38 70.96 6.22
C HIS A 114 1.10 70.72 7.55
N LEU A 115 1.31 69.45 7.91
CA LEU A 115 2.00 69.01 9.13
C LEU A 115 3.30 68.30 8.75
N VAL A 116 4.44 68.83 9.22
CA VAL A 116 5.78 68.35 8.86
C VAL A 116 6.47 67.71 10.05
N GLY A 117 7.01 66.51 9.83
CA GLY A 117 7.75 65.73 10.82
C GLY A 117 7.02 65.47 12.14
N PRO A 118 5.74 65.05 12.15
CA PRO A 118 5.09 64.68 13.39
C PRO A 118 5.70 63.39 13.97
N PHE A 119 5.95 63.40 15.27
CA PHE A 119 6.38 62.26 16.04
C PHE A 119 5.37 61.96 17.15
N VAL A 120 5.04 60.70 17.37
CA VAL A 120 4.24 60.22 18.50
C VAL A 120 4.86 58.95 19.06
N HIS A 121 5.05 58.91 20.37
CA HIS A 121 5.43 57.73 21.14
C HIS A 121 4.24 57.30 21.99
N LEU A 122 3.84 56.04 21.87
CA LEU A 122 2.77 55.42 22.65
C LEU A 122 3.36 54.23 23.41
N THR A 123 2.97 54.06 24.67
CA THR A 123 3.36 52.86 25.44
C THR A 123 2.15 52.22 26.08
N ARG A 124 2.14 50.89 26.18
CA ARG A 124 1.14 50.08 26.90
C ARG A 124 1.81 49.41 28.09
N ASP A 125 1.27 49.60 29.29
CA ASP A 125 1.83 49.05 30.53
C ASP A 125 1.29 47.64 30.86
N GLU A 126 1.93 46.96 31.82
CA GLU A 126 1.52 45.63 32.33
C GLU A 126 0.08 45.60 32.88
N ALA A 127 -0.47 46.76 33.27
CA ALA A 127 -1.85 46.90 33.72
C ALA A 127 -2.82 47.16 32.55
N ASN A 128 -2.37 46.97 31.31
CA ASN A 128 -3.12 47.16 30.06
C ASN A 128 -3.59 48.60 29.82
N ARG A 129 -2.91 49.59 30.40
CA ARG A 129 -3.20 51.02 30.21
C ARG A 129 -2.24 51.64 29.19
N TYR A 130 -2.72 52.62 28.46
CA TYR A 130 -1.92 53.35 27.49
C TYR A 130 -1.38 54.64 28.09
N SER A 131 -0.21 55.11 27.61
CA SER A 131 0.31 56.46 27.93
C SER A 131 -0.51 57.61 27.34
N THR A 132 -1.78 57.37 26.98
CA THR A 132 -2.77 58.36 26.53
C THR A 132 -4.10 58.28 27.28
N ASP A 133 -4.28 57.36 28.24
CA ASP A 133 -5.59 57.16 28.90
C ASP A 133 -6.04 58.40 29.68
N ASP A 134 -5.10 59.17 30.23
CA ASP A 134 -5.31 60.48 30.84
C ASP A 134 -5.82 61.53 29.84
N ILE A 135 -5.23 61.58 28.63
CA ILE A 135 -5.67 62.46 27.54
C ILE A 135 -7.08 62.08 27.09
N VAL A 136 -7.35 60.79 26.88
CA VAL A 136 -8.66 60.29 26.46
C VAL A 136 -9.72 60.59 27.53
N ALA A 137 -9.40 60.41 28.81
CA ALA A 137 -10.29 60.74 29.91
C ALA A 137 -10.59 62.25 29.99
N ALA A 138 -9.56 63.11 29.88
CA ALA A 138 -9.71 64.56 29.91
C ALA A 138 -10.57 65.10 28.74
N LEU A 139 -10.37 64.55 27.53
CA LEU A 139 -11.19 64.88 26.36
C LEU A 139 -12.63 64.38 26.52
N SER A 140 -12.83 63.17 27.06
CA SER A 140 -14.15 62.58 27.26
C SER A 140 -14.97 63.33 28.31
N ALA A 141 -14.34 63.80 29.39
CA ALA A 141 -14.97 64.64 30.41
C ALA A 141 -15.39 66.03 29.88
N SER A 142 -14.83 66.46 28.74
CA SER A 142 -15.05 67.77 28.13
C SER A 142 -16.06 67.77 26.97
N GLY A 143 -16.68 66.63 26.66
CA GLY A 143 -17.61 66.47 25.53
C GLY A 143 -19.04 66.98 25.78
N PRO A 144 -19.78 67.39 24.72
CA PRO A 144 -21.18 67.82 24.84
C PRO A 144 -22.10 66.65 25.23
N LYS A 145 -23.14 66.93 26.03
CA LYS A 145 -24.05 65.90 26.53
C LYS A 145 -24.94 65.33 25.40
N PRO A 146 -25.28 64.03 25.39
CA PRO A 146 -26.03 63.39 24.29
C PRO A 146 -27.41 64.00 23.97
N ALA A 147 -27.99 64.79 24.88
CA ALA A 147 -29.24 65.51 24.65
C ALA A 147 -29.08 66.68 23.66
N GLU A 148 -27.93 67.36 23.64
CA GLU A 148 -27.69 68.55 22.81
C GLU A 148 -27.30 68.16 21.37
N ALA A 149 -26.63 67.02 21.20
CA ALA A 149 -26.23 66.50 19.90
C ALA A 149 -27.42 66.18 18.96
N ARG A 150 -28.61 65.87 19.50
CA ARG A 150 -29.81 65.55 18.69
C ARG A 150 -30.46 66.77 18.03
N SER A 151 -30.14 67.97 18.49
CA SER A 151 -30.71 69.24 17.99
C SER A 151 -29.97 69.80 16.77
N ALA A 152 -28.75 69.32 16.49
CA ALA A 152 -27.93 69.76 15.35
C ALA A 152 -28.34 69.06 14.03
N LYS A 153 -29.60 69.22 13.60
CA LYS A 153 -30.16 68.56 12.40
C LYS A 153 -29.83 69.24 11.06
N ALA A 154 -28.84 70.13 11.04
CA ALA A 154 -28.20 70.65 9.84
C ALA A 154 -26.70 70.34 9.91
N GLY A 155 -26.20 69.53 8.97
CA GLY A 155 -24.79 69.12 8.94
C GLY A 155 -23.85 70.32 8.89
N ALA A 156 -22.75 70.26 9.65
CA ALA A 156 -21.76 71.32 9.67
C ALA A 156 -21.16 71.51 8.26
N ARG A 157 -21.31 72.72 7.71
CA ARG A 157 -20.72 73.11 6.43
C ARG A 157 -19.27 73.52 6.64
N PHE A 158 -18.36 72.84 5.96
CA PHE A 158 -16.93 73.16 5.97
C PHE A 158 -16.27 72.72 4.67
N SER A 159 -15.06 73.23 4.41
CA SER A 159 -14.24 72.79 3.28
C SER A 159 -12.76 72.92 3.63
N VAL A 160 -12.01 71.83 3.57
CA VAL A 160 -10.57 71.78 3.85
C VAL A 160 -9.86 71.21 2.63
N TYR A 161 -8.97 71.99 2.02
CA TYR A 161 -8.16 71.63 0.87
C TYR A 161 -6.73 71.33 1.29
N ASN A 162 -6.03 70.50 0.52
CA ASN A 162 -4.62 70.17 0.63
C ASN A 162 -4.21 69.82 2.07
N ILE A 163 -4.84 68.80 2.66
CA ILE A 163 -4.39 68.22 3.93
C ILE A 163 -3.18 67.37 3.61
N ARG A 164 -2.03 67.71 4.19
CA ARG A 164 -0.76 67.01 3.99
C ARG A 164 -0.08 66.73 5.31
N VAL A 165 0.39 65.50 5.48
CA VAL A 165 1.33 65.09 6.51
C VAL A 165 2.56 64.56 5.79
N ASP A 166 3.76 65.02 6.16
CA ASP A 166 5.02 64.59 5.55
C ASP A 166 6.06 64.22 6.60
N GLY A 167 6.73 63.08 6.41
CA GLY A 167 7.87 62.65 7.24
C GLY A 167 7.52 62.26 8.67
N GLY A 168 6.30 61.74 8.90
CA GLY A 168 5.86 61.34 10.22
C GLY A 168 6.53 60.07 10.74
N ARG A 169 6.66 59.97 12.08
CA ARG A 169 7.14 58.80 12.81
C ARG A 169 6.18 58.46 13.95
N PHE A 170 5.88 57.19 14.12
CA PHE A 170 5.09 56.67 15.25
C PHE A 170 5.82 55.48 15.85
N GLU A 171 5.92 55.45 17.18
CA GLU A 171 6.56 54.38 17.94
C GLU A 171 5.58 53.87 18.99
N PHE A 172 5.47 52.54 19.10
CA PHE A 172 4.57 51.88 20.04
C PHE A 172 5.31 50.77 20.78
N ASP A 173 5.52 50.96 22.08
CA ASP A 173 6.05 49.93 22.98
C ASP A 173 4.89 49.19 23.67
N ASP A 174 4.63 47.95 23.24
CA ASP A 174 3.68 47.05 23.90
C ASP A 174 4.45 46.17 24.90
N ARG A 175 4.48 46.58 26.17
CA ARG A 175 5.22 45.84 27.22
C ARG A 175 4.58 44.47 27.53
N PRO A 176 3.24 44.35 27.68
CA PRO A 176 2.59 43.04 27.82
C PRO A 176 2.93 42.05 26.71
N ALA A 177 3.02 42.49 25.45
CA ALA A 177 3.43 41.64 24.34
C ALA A 177 4.95 41.49 24.19
N GLY A 178 5.76 42.33 24.84
CA GLY A 178 7.20 42.40 24.63
C GLY A 178 7.62 42.91 23.25
N VAL A 179 6.74 43.61 22.53
CA VAL A 179 6.93 44.01 21.12
C VAL A 179 7.04 45.53 20.99
N HIS A 180 8.05 45.99 20.24
CA HIS A 180 8.16 47.38 19.80
C HIS A 180 7.79 47.50 18.32
N HIS A 181 6.88 48.43 18.00
CA HIS A 181 6.45 48.74 16.65
C HIS A 181 6.90 50.14 16.23
N THR A 182 7.46 50.23 15.03
CA THR A 182 7.94 51.48 14.43
C THR A 182 7.23 51.75 13.11
N VAL A 183 6.84 53.00 12.91
CA VAL A 183 6.32 53.50 11.63
C VAL A 183 7.15 54.72 11.26
N THR A 184 7.79 54.72 10.10
CA THR A 184 8.58 55.84 9.58
C THR A 184 8.06 56.30 8.22
N ASP A 185 8.50 57.48 7.78
CA ASP A 185 8.14 58.09 6.50
C ASP A 185 6.63 58.20 6.26
N LEU A 186 5.85 58.33 7.34
CA LEU A 186 4.39 58.48 7.26
C LEU A 186 4.05 59.74 6.48
N LYS A 187 3.38 59.55 5.35
CA LYS A 187 2.80 60.59 4.51
C LYS A 187 1.31 60.36 4.39
N ILE A 188 0.53 61.43 4.52
CA ILE A 188 -0.91 61.43 4.30
C ILE A 188 -1.24 62.61 3.38
N GLY A 189 -1.89 62.35 2.25
CA GLY A 189 -2.36 63.37 1.33
C GLY A 189 -3.87 63.25 1.13
N ILE A 190 -4.63 64.29 1.44
CA ILE A 190 -6.07 64.37 1.15
C ILE A 190 -6.31 65.67 0.38
N PRO A 191 -6.55 65.61 -0.95
CA PRO A 191 -6.63 66.79 -1.82
C PRO A 191 -7.70 67.80 -1.39
N PHE A 192 -8.88 67.33 -0.98
CA PHE A 192 -9.88 68.14 -0.29
C PHE A 192 -10.90 67.27 0.46
N VAL A 193 -11.59 67.86 1.44
CA VAL A 193 -12.78 67.32 2.11
C VAL A 193 -13.78 68.47 2.22
N SER A 194 -14.98 68.32 1.65
CA SER A 194 -15.97 69.41 1.56
C SER A 194 -17.40 68.91 1.71
N SER A 195 -18.19 69.55 2.57
CA SER A 195 -19.62 69.31 2.78
C SER A 195 -20.50 70.41 2.14
N LEU A 196 -20.01 71.02 1.06
CA LEU A 196 -20.70 72.08 0.33
C LEU A 196 -21.49 71.51 -0.87
N PRO A 197 -22.79 71.84 -1.04
CA PRO A 197 -23.66 71.23 -2.06
C PRO A 197 -23.16 71.26 -3.51
N SER A 198 -22.33 72.24 -3.88
CA SER A 198 -21.74 72.33 -5.23
C SER A 198 -20.50 71.46 -5.44
N GLN A 199 -20.13 70.61 -4.47
CA GLN A 199 -18.89 69.82 -4.47
C GLN A 199 -19.10 68.36 -4.03
N GLU A 200 -20.35 67.93 -3.77
CA GLU A 200 -20.67 66.59 -3.27
C GLU A 200 -20.38 65.47 -4.30
N GLU A 201 -20.33 65.80 -5.59
CA GLU A 201 -20.08 64.85 -6.70
C GLU A 201 -18.59 64.70 -7.10
N VAL A 202 -17.68 65.47 -6.50
CA VAL A 202 -16.26 65.47 -6.87
C VAL A 202 -15.53 64.31 -6.18
N PHE A 203 -14.72 63.56 -6.94
CA PHE A 203 -13.86 62.51 -6.37
C PHE A 203 -12.75 63.10 -5.50
N VAL A 204 -12.57 62.56 -4.30
CA VAL A 204 -11.39 62.77 -3.45
C VAL A 204 -10.45 61.59 -3.65
N GLU A 205 -9.15 61.87 -3.85
CA GLU A 205 -8.10 60.86 -4.01
C GLU A 205 -7.16 60.85 -2.79
N PRO A 206 -7.52 60.16 -1.70
CA PRO A 206 -6.64 60.03 -0.54
C PRO A 206 -5.42 59.14 -0.84
N LEU A 207 -4.28 59.51 -0.26
CA LEU A 207 -3.03 58.77 -0.26
C LEU A 207 -2.52 58.62 1.18
N LEU A 208 -2.10 57.42 1.55
CA LEU A 208 -1.29 57.15 2.74
C LEU A 208 -0.10 56.28 2.34
N SER A 209 1.11 56.64 2.77
CA SER A 209 2.28 55.76 2.62
C SER A 209 3.13 55.80 3.89
N ALA A 210 3.67 54.66 4.31
CA ALA A 210 4.56 54.56 5.46
C ALA A 210 5.47 53.33 5.35
N VAL A 211 6.46 53.22 6.24
CA VAL A 211 7.25 52.00 6.43
C VAL A 211 6.99 51.49 7.85
N ILE A 212 6.33 50.33 7.97
CA ILE A 212 5.93 49.72 9.24
C ILE A 212 6.87 48.56 9.54
N ASN A 213 7.67 48.66 10.61
CA ASN A 213 8.64 47.65 11.05
C ASN A 213 9.65 47.22 9.95
N GLY A 214 9.94 48.11 8.99
CA GLY A 214 10.76 47.86 7.80
C GLY A 214 9.99 47.46 6.54
N SER A 215 8.67 47.24 6.65
CA SER A 215 7.78 46.80 5.57
C SER A 215 7.05 48.00 4.96
N PRO A 216 7.19 48.29 3.65
CA PRO A 216 6.42 49.35 2.98
C PRO A 216 4.92 49.11 3.02
N LEU A 217 4.16 50.17 3.29
CA LEU A 217 2.70 50.26 3.16
C LEU A 217 2.36 51.42 2.24
N LEU A 218 1.45 51.18 1.30
CA LEU A 218 0.89 52.18 0.40
C LEU A 218 -0.62 51.95 0.25
N ILE A 219 -1.41 52.94 0.66
CA ILE A 219 -2.86 52.95 0.50
C ILE A 219 -3.22 54.12 -0.42
N LYS A 220 -3.87 53.83 -1.54
CA LYS A 220 -4.47 54.82 -2.43
C LYS A 220 -5.97 54.65 -2.39
N GLY A 221 -6.73 55.70 -2.65
CA GLY A 221 -8.15 55.55 -2.88
C GLY A 221 -8.73 56.61 -3.78
N ARG A 222 -9.98 56.40 -4.18
CA ARG A 222 -10.82 57.38 -4.86
C ARG A 222 -12.26 57.25 -4.37
N ALA A 223 -12.82 58.31 -3.78
CA ALA A 223 -14.13 58.24 -3.13
C ALA A 223 -15.02 59.46 -3.35
N ARG A 224 -16.34 59.25 -3.28
CA ARG A 224 -17.39 60.27 -3.17
C ARG A 224 -18.16 60.11 -1.86
N PRO A 225 -17.60 60.55 -0.71
CA PRO A 225 -18.19 60.29 0.61
C PRO A 225 -19.52 61.02 0.87
N PHE A 226 -19.79 62.12 0.15
CA PHE A 226 -20.96 62.98 0.37
C PHE A 226 -22.01 62.92 -0.75
N ALA A 227 -21.76 62.17 -1.83
CA ALA A 227 -22.73 62.03 -2.93
C ALA A 227 -23.96 61.17 -2.52
N PRO A 228 -25.12 61.33 -3.19
CA PRO A 228 -26.32 60.52 -2.96
C PRO A 228 -26.10 59.01 -3.18
N THR A 229 -25.25 58.64 -4.14
CA THR A 229 -24.68 57.30 -4.27
C THR A 229 -23.24 57.37 -3.77
N ARG A 230 -22.97 56.73 -2.63
CA ARG A 230 -21.64 56.71 -2.03
C ARG A 230 -20.81 55.63 -2.72
N GLU A 231 -19.64 56.01 -3.21
CA GLU A 231 -18.69 55.08 -3.81
C GLU A 231 -17.28 55.33 -3.29
N ALA A 232 -16.51 54.27 -3.12
CA ALA A 232 -15.09 54.32 -2.80
C ALA A 232 -14.37 53.13 -3.43
N ILE A 233 -13.19 53.38 -4.00
CA ILE A 233 -12.21 52.36 -4.37
C ILE A 233 -10.97 52.61 -3.51
N VAL A 234 -10.39 51.55 -2.95
CA VAL A 234 -9.19 51.61 -2.11
C VAL A 234 -8.23 50.51 -2.57
N ASP A 235 -7.05 50.91 -3.00
CA ASP A 235 -5.92 50.01 -3.28
C ASP A 235 -5.01 49.97 -2.05
N LEU A 236 -4.68 48.75 -1.60
CA LEU A 236 -3.80 48.44 -0.49
C LEU A 236 -2.64 47.60 -1.02
N ASP A 237 -1.48 48.24 -1.12
CA ASP A 237 -0.19 47.60 -1.42
C ASP A 237 0.62 47.51 -0.12
N LEU A 238 1.13 46.32 0.19
CA LEU A 238 1.95 46.07 1.36
C LEU A 238 2.98 44.96 1.08
N ASP A 239 4.26 45.28 1.26
CA ASP A 239 5.36 44.41 0.88
C ASP A 239 6.09 43.84 2.10
N ARG A 240 6.23 42.51 2.17
CA ARG A 240 7.06 41.77 3.13
C ARG A 240 6.79 42.07 4.62
N ILE A 241 5.52 42.05 5.06
CA ILE A 241 5.22 42.00 6.51
C ILE A 241 5.92 40.78 7.13
N ASP A 242 6.59 41.00 8.25
CA ASP A 242 7.24 39.97 9.06
C ASP A 242 6.25 39.45 10.12
N LEU A 243 5.48 38.40 9.78
CA LEU A 243 4.36 37.89 10.59
C LEU A 243 4.74 37.44 12.02
N PRO A 244 5.93 36.85 12.30
CA PRO A 244 6.34 36.52 13.66
C PRO A 244 6.24 37.67 14.67
N LYS A 245 6.45 38.92 14.24
CA LYS A 245 6.32 40.12 15.11
C LYS A 245 4.88 40.41 15.56
N TYR A 246 3.89 39.77 14.94
CA TYR A 246 2.47 39.98 15.22
C TYR A 246 1.81 38.77 15.90
N LEU A 247 2.57 37.72 16.21
CA LEU A 247 2.07 36.48 16.78
C LEU A 247 1.45 36.66 18.19
N GLU A 248 2.03 37.57 18.99
CA GLU A 248 1.56 37.91 20.34
C GLU A 248 0.19 38.63 20.37
N TYR A 249 -0.32 39.07 19.20
CA TYR A 249 -1.65 39.69 19.08
C TYR A 249 -2.76 38.70 18.71
N LEU A 250 -2.48 37.40 18.69
CA LEU A 250 -3.52 36.38 18.55
C LEU A 250 -4.45 36.39 19.79
N PRO A 251 -5.76 36.11 19.63
CA PRO A 251 -6.71 36.08 20.74
C PRO A 251 -6.61 34.81 21.62
N PHE A 252 -5.52 34.04 21.49
CA PHE A 252 -5.20 32.85 22.25
C PHE A 252 -3.68 32.62 22.25
N GLU A 253 -3.15 31.96 23.28
CA GLU A 253 -1.74 31.56 23.32
C GLU A 253 -1.47 30.44 22.28
N PRO A 254 -0.63 30.67 21.26
CA PRO A 254 -0.37 29.68 20.23
C PRO A 254 0.48 28.52 20.77
N ARG A 255 0.02 27.28 20.57
CA ARG A 255 0.74 26.05 20.98
C ARG A 255 1.77 25.60 19.93
N PHE A 256 2.27 26.53 19.14
CA PHE A 256 3.25 26.34 18.07
C PHE A 256 4.17 27.57 17.98
N ARG A 257 5.32 27.42 17.33
CA ARG A 257 6.21 28.54 16.98
C ARG A 257 6.16 28.79 15.48
N MET A 258 6.32 30.05 15.08
CA MET A 258 6.47 30.46 13.69
C MET A 258 7.81 31.20 13.52
N PRO A 259 8.94 30.48 13.28
CA PRO A 259 10.26 31.12 13.21
C PRO A 259 10.46 32.05 12.00
N ALA A 260 9.71 31.83 10.93
CA ALA A 260 9.74 32.64 9.71
C ALA A 260 8.38 32.60 9.01
N ALA A 261 7.91 33.76 8.54
CA ALA A 261 6.81 33.91 7.60
C ALA A 261 6.74 35.38 7.11
N GLN A 262 6.76 35.59 5.79
CA GLN A 262 6.64 36.93 5.18
C GLN A 262 5.38 37.05 4.33
N LEU A 263 4.64 38.15 4.44
CA LEU A 263 3.39 38.38 3.73
C LEU A 263 3.46 39.62 2.82
N ASP A 264 3.19 39.41 1.53
CA ASP A 264 2.93 40.44 0.52
C ASP A 264 1.42 40.51 0.24
N LEU A 265 0.84 41.72 0.16
CA LEU A 265 -0.57 41.96 -0.15
C LEU A 265 -0.72 43.04 -1.23
N HIS A 266 -1.48 42.74 -2.28
CA HIS A 266 -1.94 43.70 -3.28
C HIS A 266 -3.45 43.53 -3.42
N LEU A 267 -4.23 44.35 -2.70
CA LEU A 267 -5.69 44.22 -2.60
C LEU A 267 -6.39 45.48 -3.10
N GLN A 268 -7.45 45.31 -3.89
CA GLN A 268 -8.37 46.39 -4.25
C GLN A 268 -9.75 46.09 -3.65
N ALA A 269 -10.23 46.99 -2.80
CA ALA A 269 -11.58 46.99 -2.25
C ALA A 269 -12.41 48.08 -2.95
N SER A 270 -13.62 47.72 -3.37
CA SER A 270 -14.61 48.68 -3.88
C SER A 270 -15.90 48.62 -3.08
N PHE A 271 -16.40 49.78 -2.69
CA PHE A 271 -17.64 49.99 -1.95
C PHE A 271 -18.59 50.81 -2.82
N GLN A 272 -19.85 50.37 -2.90
CA GLN A 272 -20.93 51.13 -3.55
C GLN A 272 -22.20 51.04 -2.72
N GLN A 273 -22.82 52.18 -2.44
CA GLN A 273 -24.12 52.27 -1.77
C GLN A 273 -25.02 53.26 -2.52
N PRO A 274 -25.87 52.77 -3.44
CA PRO A 274 -26.95 53.55 -4.03
C PRO A 274 -28.00 53.95 -2.99
N GLN A 275 -28.69 55.06 -3.24
CA GLN A 275 -29.81 55.49 -2.39
C GLN A 275 -30.88 54.39 -2.28
N GLU A 276 -31.36 54.14 -1.06
CA GLU A 276 -32.38 53.13 -0.71
C GLU A 276 -32.02 51.66 -1.06
N ARG A 277 -30.74 51.36 -1.35
CA ARG A 277 -30.25 49.98 -1.54
C ARG A 277 -29.24 49.58 -0.47
N ALA A 278 -29.10 48.27 -0.29
CA ALA A 278 -28.03 47.71 0.53
C ALA A 278 -26.65 48.07 -0.08
N PRO A 279 -25.63 48.34 0.75
CA PRO A 279 -24.27 48.51 0.26
C PRO A 279 -23.72 47.19 -0.31
N ALA A 280 -22.83 47.29 -1.28
CA ALA A 280 -22.00 46.21 -1.79
C ALA A 280 -20.52 46.48 -1.48
N VAL A 281 -19.78 45.44 -1.11
CA VAL A 281 -18.32 45.49 -0.89
C VAL A 281 -17.68 44.36 -1.68
N ILE A 282 -16.98 44.72 -2.76
CA ILE A 282 -16.27 43.76 -3.61
C ILE A 282 -14.77 43.89 -3.35
N LEU A 283 -14.14 42.80 -2.90
CA LEU A 283 -12.70 42.67 -2.72
C LEU A 283 -12.09 41.82 -3.85
N SER A 284 -10.90 42.20 -4.30
CA SER A 284 -10.11 41.51 -5.33
C SER A 284 -8.61 41.70 -5.08
N GLY A 285 -7.75 40.86 -5.66
CA GLY A 285 -6.29 41.05 -5.58
C GLY A 285 -5.48 39.77 -5.32
N ARG A 286 -4.24 39.93 -4.86
CA ARG A 286 -3.32 38.82 -4.55
C ARG A 286 -2.76 38.95 -3.14
N ALA A 287 -2.71 37.84 -2.41
CA ALA A 287 -1.91 37.66 -1.21
C ALA A 287 -0.81 36.63 -1.49
N THR A 288 0.43 36.88 -1.04
CA THR A 288 1.53 35.92 -1.16
C THR A 288 2.24 35.77 0.18
N LEU A 289 2.26 34.56 0.70
CA LEU A 289 2.99 34.17 1.90
C LEU A 289 4.28 33.44 1.49
N ARG A 290 5.41 33.83 2.06
CA ARG A 290 6.74 33.32 1.74
C ARG A 290 7.44 32.76 2.97
N SER A 291 8.22 31.71 2.77
CA SER A 291 9.11 31.11 3.78
C SER A 291 8.42 30.77 5.10
N LEU A 292 7.14 30.36 5.06
CA LEU A 292 6.40 29.94 6.25
C LEU A 292 7.05 28.70 6.85
N GLN A 293 7.37 28.76 8.13
CA GLN A 293 7.83 27.62 8.93
C GLN A 293 7.02 27.58 10.22
N LEU A 294 6.41 26.43 10.52
CA LEU A 294 5.72 26.16 11.78
C LEU A 294 6.36 24.94 12.46
N THR A 295 6.70 25.10 13.74
CA THR A 295 7.23 24.02 14.59
C THR A 295 6.38 23.87 15.84
N ALA A 296 6.40 22.68 16.43
CA ALA A 296 5.90 22.47 17.79
C ALA A 296 6.82 23.18 18.83
N PRO A 297 6.39 23.33 20.09
CA PRO A 297 7.17 24.01 21.13
C PRO A 297 8.50 23.33 21.49
N ASP A 298 8.64 22.03 21.21
CA ASP A 298 9.86 21.24 21.31
C ASP A 298 10.84 21.43 20.13
N GLY A 299 10.40 22.13 19.08
CA GLY A 299 11.16 22.36 17.85
C GLY A 299 10.87 21.35 16.73
N ALA A 300 9.99 20.36 16.92
CA ALA A 300 9.65 19.41 15.86
C ALA A 300 8.92 20.11 14.69
N PRO A 301 9.28 19.85 13.41
CA PRO A 301 8.65 20.49 12.27
C PRO A 301 7.21 20.00 12.06
N ILE A 302 6.29 20.94 11.87
CA ILE A 302 4.87 20.69 11.53
C ILE A 302 4.63 20.97 10.04
N LEU A 303 5.02 22.16 9.59
CA LEU A 303 4.77 22.66 8.24
C LEU A 303 5.94 23.54 7.78
N ALA A 304 6.44 23.31 6.57
CA ALA A 304 7.28 24.25 5.83
C ALA A 304 6.63 24.55 4.47
N LEU A 305 6.61 25.82 4.08
CA LEU A 305 5.95 26.29 2.86
C LEU A 305 6.70 27.51 2.28
N PRO A 306 7.62 27.27 1.32
CA PRO A 306 8.41 28.32 0.68
C PRO A 306 7.60 29.43 0.02
N GLU A 307 6.51 29.08 -0.67
CA GLU A 307 5.61 30.06 -1.29
C GLU A 307 4.16 29.55 -1.31
N PHE A 308 3.23 30.43 -0.93
CA PHE A 308 1.80 30.22 -1.01
C PHE A 308 1.11 31.49 -1.55
N VAL A 309 0.35 31.36 -2.63
CA VAL A 309 -0.30 32.47 -3.33
C VAL A 309 -1.81 32.24 -3.35
N VAL A 310 -2.56 33.28 -2.99
CA VAL A 310 -4.03 33.33 -3.18
C VAL A 310 -4.36 34.52 -4.07
N GLU A 311 -5.03 34.25 -5.18
CA GLU A 311 -5.54 35.24 -6.11
C GLU A 311 -7.07 35.27 -5.99
N LEU A 312 -7.59 36.39 -5.52
CA LEU A 312 -9.00 36.65 -5.31
C LEU A 312 -9.56 37.34 -6.56
N GLY A 313 -10.60 36.73 -7.15
CA GLY A 313 -11.32 37.27 -8.30
C GLY A 313 -12.26 38.39 -7.87
N LYS A 314 -13.50 38.06 -7.56
CA LYS A 314 -14.46 38.96 -6.92
C LYS A 314 -15.06 38.30 -5.69
N ALA A 315 -14.81 38.90 -4.53
CA ALA A 315 -15.49 38.53 -3.29
C ALA A 315 -16.48 39.63 -2.88
N ASP A 316 -17.77 39.39 -3.11
CA ASP A 316 -18.85 40.20 -2.54
C ASP A 316 -19.06 39.79 -1.08
N LEU A 317 -18.41 40.54 -0.18
CA LEU A 317 -18.37 40.25 1.25
C LEU A 317 -19.74 40.43 1.94
N LEU A 318 -20.68 41.14 1.30
CA LEU A 318 -22.01 41.40 1.83
C LEU A 318 -23.08 40.52 1.13
N GLY A 319 -22.89 40.21 -0.15
CA GLY A 319 -23.73 39.29 -0.92
C GLY A 319 -23.39 37.80 -0.75
N GLY A 320 -22.33 37.44 -0.02
CA GLY A 320 -21.98 36.05 0.32
C GLY A 320 -21.34 35.25 -0.82
N ARG A 321 -20.79 35.90 -1.86
CA ARG A 321 -20.16 35.20 -3.00
C ARG A 321 -18.68 35.46 -3.04
N ILE A 322 -17.87 34.41 -2.97
CA ILE A 322 -16.41 34.50 -2.93
C ILE A 322 -15.82 33.71 -4.11
N GLU A 323 -15.33 34.42 -5.11
CA GLU A 323 -14.56 33.84 -6.23
C GLU A 323 -13.06 33.94 -5.94
N VAL A 324 -12.41 32.79 -5.76
CA VAL A 324 -10.94 32.66 -5.68
C VAL A 324 -10.45 32.18 -7.04
N SER A 325 -9.74 33.03 -7.78
CA SER A 325 -9.23 32.66 -9.11
C SER A 325 -8.18 31.56 -9.03
N ARG A 326 -7.28 31.63 -8.05
CA ARG A 326 -6.19 30.67 -7.88
C ARG A 326 -5.75 30.56 -6.42
N VAL A 327 -5.51 29.34 -5.96
CA VAL A 327 -4.73 29.00 -4.77
C VAL A 327 -3.52 28.20 -5.23
N ALA A 328 -2.32 28.60 -4.86
CA ALA A 328 -1.10 27.88 -5.24
C ALA A 328 -0.13 27.71 -4.05
N ALA A 329 0.49 26.54 -3.94
CA ALA A 329 1.52 26.23 -2.94
C ALA A 329 2.71 25.56 -3.63
N THR A 330 3.92 26.07 -3.40
CA THR A 330 5.16 25.53 -3.98
C THR A 330 6.08 25.04 -2.87
N GLY A 331 6.50 23.77 -2.92
CA GLY A 331 7.44 23.18 -1.96
C GLY A 331 6.84 22.90 -0.57
N LEU A 332 5.54 22.63 -0.49
CA LEU A 332 4.84 22.24 0.73
C LEU A 332 5.47 20.97 1.34
N ASP A 333 6.02 21.04 2.56
CA ASP A 333 6.37 19.87 3.38
C ASP A 333 5.51 19.87 4.65
N LEU A 334 4.59 18.92 4.75
CA LEU A 334 3.64 18.79 5.86
C LEU A 334 3.86 17.47 6.60
N ASN A 335 4.08 17.56 7.91
CA ASN A 335 4.35 16.42 8.78
C ASN A 335 3.21 16.20 9.77
N VAL A 336 2.44 15.13 9.56
CA VAL A 336 1.27 14.77 10.38
C VAL A 336 1.65 13.58 11.27
N ILE A 337 1.65 13.80 12.59
CA ILE A 337 1.99 12.79 13.58
C ILE A 337 0.78 12.53 14.46
N LYS A 338 0.34 11.28 14.52
CA LYS A 338 -0.64 10.77 15.48
C LYS A 338 0.09 10.03 16.60
N ASP A 339 -0.05 10.53 17.83
CA ASP A 339 0.65 10.04 19.01
C ASP A 339 0.04 8.75 19.59
N GLY A 340 0.68 8.18 20.62
CA GLY A 340 0.23 6.95 21.29
C GLY A 340 -1.13 7.06 22.01
N HIS A 341 -1.64 8.27 22.25
CA HIS A 341 -2.95 8.53 22.85
C HIS A 341 -4.02 8.86 21.78
N GLY A 342 -3.66 8.83 20.49
CA GLY A 342 -4.55 9.15 19.38
C GLY A 342 -4.68 10.64 19.08
N GLY A 343 -3.95 11.51 19.79
CA GLY A 343 -3.84 12.93 19.48
C GLY A 343 -3.09 13.15 18.18
N VAL A 344 -3.38 14.24 17.48
CA VAL A 344 -2.72 14.60 16.20
C VAL A 344 -2.05 15.95 16.35
N ASN A 345 -0.77 16.06 15.97
CA ASN A 345 0.03 17.28 16.13
C ASN A 345 -0.58 18.54 15.49
N LEU A 346 -1.41 18.39 14.44
CA LEU A 346 -2.15 19.51 13.83
C LEU A 346 -3.14 20.20 14.79
N GLN A 347 -3.56 19.53 15.88
CA GLN A 347 -4.40 20.13 16.93
C GLN A 347 -3.67 21.27 17.67
N LEU A 348 -2.34 21.35 17.60
CA LEU A 348 -1.56 22.47 18.14
C LEU A 348 -1.86 23.80 17.42
N LEU A 349 -2.31 23.74 16.16
CA LEU A 349 -2.66 24.91 15.35
C LEU A 349 -4.07 25.43 15.64
N ALA A 350 -4.93 24.62 16.26
CA ALA A 350 -6.27 25.02 16.65
C ALA A 350 -6.25 25.82 17.96
N PRO A 351 -7.11 26.86 18.12
CA PRO A 351 -7.36 27.46 19.42
C PRO A 351 -7.80 26.37 20.41
N PRO A 352 -7.39 26.44 21.68
CA PRO A 352 -7.94 25.55 22.70
C PRO A 352 -9.46 25.73 22.77
N ASP A 353 -10.19 24.64 23.03
CA ASP A 353 -11.65 24.66 23.16
C ASP A 353 -12.08 25.65 24.25
N SER A 354 -12.41 26.85 23.79
CA SER A 354 -13.10 27.84 24.58
C SER A 354 -14.46 27.26 24.89
N ARG A 355 -14.61 26.64 26.08
CA ARG A 355 -15.92 26.36 26.67
C ARG A 355 -16.71 27.65 26.50
N ARG A 356 -17.73 27.64 25.64
CA ARG A 356 -18.60 28.80 25.44
C ARG A 356 -18.96 29.31 26.83
N PRO A 357 -18.69 30.58 27.18
CA PRO A 357 -19.20 31.14 28.41
C PRO A 357 -20.68 30.79 28.46
N GLN A 358 -21.10 30.06 29.50
CA GLN A 358 -22.50 29.64 29.61
C GLN A 358 -23.33 30.90 29.55
N GLN A 359 -24.02 31.08 28.44
CA GLN A 359 -24.83 32.26 28.22
C GLN A 359 -25.86 32.25 29.35
N PRO A 360 -25.89 33.28 30.22
CA PRO A 360 -26.80 33.27 31.36
C PRO A 360 -28.22 33.03 30.83
N PRO A 361 -29.01 32.15 31.47
CA PRO A 361 -30.30 31.73 30.93
C PRO A 361 -31.12 32.98 30.62
N ARG A 362 -31.47 33.15 29.34
CA ARG A 362 -32.34 34.25 28.91
C ARG A 362 -33.67 34.05 29.64
N ALA A 363 -34.12 35.08 30.35
CA ALA A 363 -35.46 35.09 30.91
C ALA A 363 -36.47 34.94 29.76
N ASP A 364 -37.43 34.04 29.93
CA ASP A 364 -38.51 33.82 28.99
C ASP A 364 -39.34 35.11 28.82
N GLY A 365 -39.71 35.43 27.58
CA GLY A 365 -40.63 36.55 27.28
C GLY A 365 -40.02 37.75 26.55
N ALA A 366 -39.47 37.54 25.36
CA ALA A 366 -39.38 38.55 24.32
C ALA A 366 -39.52 37.88 22.95
N ASP A 367 -40.43 38.37 22.11
CA ASP A 367 -40.76 37.74 20.83
C ASP A 367 -39.53 37.54 19.95
N ALA A 368 -39.34 36.31 19.48
CA ALA A 368 -38.35 35.95 18.48
C ALA A 368 -38.80 36.44 17.08
N SER A 369 -38.88 37.77 16.92
CA SER A 369 -38.92 38.38 15.61
C SER A 369 -37.65 37.98 14.85
N SER A 370 -37.83 37.48 13.63
CA SER A 370 -36.79 36.87 12.81
C SER A 370 -35.56 37.77 12.69
N ALA A 371 -34.47 37.38 13.35
CA ALA A 371 -33.14 37.86 12.97
C ALA A 371 -32.88 37.44 11.51
N PRO A 372 -32.41 38.34 10.63
CA PRO A 372 -32.05 37.96 9.27
C PRO A 372 -31.05 36.80 9.30
N GLY A 373 -31.32 35.75 8.54
CA GLY A 373 -30.39 34.62 8.42
C GLY A 373 -29.02 35.13 7.99
N ALA A 374 -27.96 34.63 8.63
CA ALA A 374 -26.59 34.98 8.25
C ALA A 374 -26.37 34.67 6.76
N PRO A 375 -25.65 35.53 6.02
CA PRO A 375 -25.48 35.36 4.58
C PRO A 375 -24.86 33.99 4.28
N ALA A 376 -25.50 33.25 3.38
CA ALA A 376 -25.01 31.97 2.91
C ALA A 376 -23.78 32.21 2.03
N PHE A 377 -22.61 31.72 2.46
CA PHE A 377 -21.40 31.83 1.67
C PHE A 377 -21.35 30.75 0.59
N HIS A 378 -21.14 31.16 -0.65
CA HIS A 378 -20.82 30.28 -1.78
C HIS A 378 -19.39 30.58 -2.22
N VAL A 379 -18.52 29.57 -2.22
CA VAL A 379 -17.10 29.71 -2.54
C VAL A 379 -16.80 28.95 -3.82
N ALA A 380 -16.38 29.68 -4.86
CA ALA A 380 -15.91 29.12 -6.11
C ALA A 380 -14.40 29.33 -6.22
N ILE A 381 -13.67 28.25 -6.53
CA ILE A 381 -12.21 28.24 -6.65
C ILE A 381 -11.85 27.77 -8.06
N GLY A 382 -11.37 28.68 -8.90
CA GLY A 382 -11.04 28.38 -10.31
C GLY A 382 -9.89 27.38 -10.44
N GLN A 383 -8.85 27.52 -9.61
CA GLN A 383 -7.73 26.57 -9.57
C GLN A 383 -7.14 26.43 -8.16
N ILE A 384 -6.81 25.20 -7.75
CA ILE A 384 -5.86 24.90 -6.68
C ILE A 384 -4.65 24.22 -7.33
N ALA A 385 -3.43 24.64 -6.99
CA ALA A 385 -2.19 24.07 -7.53
C ALA A 385 -1.17 23.81 -6.41
N LEU A 386 -0.87 22.55 -6.15
CA LEU A 386 0.29 22.14 -5.35
C LEU A 386 1.42 21.77 -6.30
N LYS A 387 2.63 22.26 -6.05
CA LYS A 387 3.83 21.92 -6.81
C LYS A 387 4.95 21.47 -5.89
N ASP A 388 5.69 20.43 -6.30
CA ASP A 388 6.85 19.90 -5.57
C ASP A 388 6.50 19.54 -4.10
N ALA A 389 5.28 19.07 -3.85
CA ALA A 389 4.76 18.87 -2.50
C ALA A 389 5.20 17.53 -1.88
N THR A 390 5.23 17.51 -0.55
CA THR A 390 5.51 16.36 0.30
C THR A 390 4.57 16.33 1.50
N LEU A 391 3.92 15.20 1.72
CA LEU A 391 3.10 14.91 2.89
C LEU A 391 3.69 13.68 3.60
N ARG A 392 3.97 13.80 4.89
CA ARG A 392 4.44 12.71 5.75
C ARG A 392 3.39 12.44 6.81
N PHE A 393 3.10 11.16 7.05
CA PHE A 393 2.16 10.69 8.07
C PHE A 393 2.83 9.61 8.93
N SER A 394 2.74 9.77 10.25
CA SER A 394 3.22 8.78 11.23
C SER A 394 2.11 8.48 12.22
N ASP A 395 1.62 7.23 12.26
CA ASP A 395 0.72 6.74 13.31
C ASP A 395 1.49 5.87 14.30
N ARG A 396 1.56 6.34 15.56
CA ARG A 396 2.17 5.66 16.70
C ARG A 396 1.14 5.14 17.72
N SER A 397 -0.17 5.32 17.46
CA SER A 397 -1.26 4.77 18.28
C SER A 397 -1.56 3.30 17.97
N ALA A 398 -1.23 2.86 16.76
CA ALA A 398 -1.48 1.49 16.32
C ALA A 398 -0.44 0.52 16.91
N ALA A 399 -0.89 -0.68 17.31
CA ALA A 399 -0.02 -1.75 17.80
C ALA A 399 1.09 -2.18 16.81
N ARG A 400 1.04 -1.72 15.56
CA ARG A 400 2.17 -1.67 14.62
C ARG A 400 2.30 -0.23 14.13
N PRO A 401 3.40 0.49 14.42
CA PRO A 401 3.56 1.86 13.95
C PRO A 401 3.57 1.89 12.42
N LEU A 402 2.96 2.93 11.86
CA LEU A 402 2.82 3.14 10.43
C LEU A 402 3.49 4.44 10.04
N GLU A 403 4.41 4.36 9.08
CA GLU A 403 4.95 5.53 8.37
C GLU A 403 4.43 5.51 6.93
N ALA A 404 3.89 6.62 6.48
CA ALA A 404 3.46 6.81 5.09
C ALA A 404 3.93 8.18 4.59
N ALA A 405 4.23 8.29 3.31
CA ALA A 405 4.55 9.56 2.67
C ALA A 405 4.06 9.60 1.22
N VAL A 406 3.61 10.78 0.79
CA VAL A 406 3.46 11.13 -0.63
C VAL A 406 4.50 12.20 -0.90
N GLU A 407 5.49 11.90 -1.73
CA GLU A 407 6.65 12.76 -1.99
C GLU A 407 6.71 13.17 -3.47
N GLN A 408 7.24 14.37 -3.73
CA GLN A 408 7.46 14.90 -5.08
C GLN A 408 6.18 14.84 -5.93
N PHE A 409 5.07 15.30 -5.35
CA PHE A 409 3.78 15.29 -6.03
C PHE A 409 3.34 16.69 -6.44
N ASP A 410 2.84 16.78 -7.66
CA ASP A 410 2.12 17.93 -8.17
C ASP A 410 0.62 17.60 -8.18
N LEU A 411 -0.23 18.55 -7.80
CA LEU A 411 -1.69 18.38 -7.81
C LEU A 411 -2.35 19.64 -8.37
N ARG A 412 -3.12 19.51 -9.44
CA ARG A 412 -3.97 20.57 -9.97
C ARG A 412 -5.42 20.20 -9.75
N ILE A 413 -6.18 21.02 -9.04
CA ILE A 413 -7.64 20.95 -8.99
C ILE A 413 -8.17 22.17 -9.76
N ALA A 414 -9.17 21.99 -10.60
CA ALA A 414 -9.81 23.07 -11.35
C ALA A 414 -11.33 23.04 -11.17
N ASP A 415 -11.93 24.22 -11.21
CA ASP A 415 -13.38 24.45 -11.14
C ASP A 415 -14.01 23.77 -9.91
N ALA A 416 -13.48 24.09 -8.73
CA ALA A 416 -13.98 23.58 -7.45
C ALA A 416 -15.02 24.55 -6.86
N ALA A 417 -16.22 24.05 -6.54
CA ALA A 417 -17.31 24.83 -5.95
C ALA A 417 -17.78 24.19 -4.65
N LEU A 418 -17.80 24.99 -3.57
CA LEU A 418 -18.18 24.59 -2.22
C LEU A 418 -19.47 25.27 -1.79
N ASP A 419 -20.50 24.48 -1.53
CA ASP A 419 -21.77 24.90 -0.92
C ASP A 419 -21.87 24.34 0.50
N LEU A 420 -21.67 25.22 1.48
CA LEU A 420 -21.71 24.90 2.91
C LEU A 420 -23.13 24.64 3.43
N GLN A 421 -24.19 25.10 2.75
CA GLN A 421 -25.58 24.86 3.16
C GLN A 421 -26.12 23.55 2.58
N ALA A 422 -25.80 23.26 1.31
CA ALA A 422 -26.18 22.01 0.67
C ALA A 422 -25.25 20.82 1.03
N GLY A 423 -24.16 21.07 1.76
CA GLY A 423 -23.16 20.05 2.08
C GLY A 423 -22.51 19.47 0.81
N ARG A 424 -22.28 20.30 -0.21
CA ARG A 424 -21.86 19.85 -1.54
C ARG A 424 -20.50 20.42 -1.94
N LEU A 425 -19.66 19.55 -2.50
CA LEU A 425 -18.40 19.89 -3.16
C LEU A 425 -18.43 19.36 -4.59
N ALA A 426 -18.38 20.26 -5.58
CA ALA A 426 -18.20 19.90 -6.99
C ALA A 426 -16.78 20.26 -7.43
N VAL A 427 -16.17 19.45 -8.30
CA VAL A 427 -14.82 19.64 -8.86
C VAL A 427 -14.82 19.28 -10.34
N GLY A 428 -14.48 20.21 -11.22
CA GLY A 428 -14.41 19.93 -12.66
C GLY A 428 -13.26 18.98 -13.02
N GLN A 429 -12.04 19.24 -12.54
CA GLN A 429 -10.89 18.39 -12.89
C GLN A 429 -9.85 18.27 -11.77
N ILE A 430 -9.28 17.07 -11.61
CA ILE A 430 -8.10 16.80 -10.78
C ILE A 430 -7.00 16.19 -11.65
N ASP A 431 -5.81 16.78 -11.67
CA ASP A 431 -4.63 16.25 -12.37
C ASP A 431 -3.44 16.05 -11.42
N SER A 432 -2.63 15.03 -11.67
CA SER A 432 -1.30 14.86 -11.07
C SER A 432 -0.35 14.15 -12.04
N GLY A 433 0.75 14.82 -12.40
CA GLY A 433 1.71 14.32 -13.40
C GLY A 433 2.70 13.25 -12.90
N SER A 434 2.89 13.18 -11.57
CA SER A 434 3.61 12.13 -10.85
C SER A 434 3.44 12.29 -9.35
N ALA A 435 3.58 11.19 -8.60
CA ALA A 435 3.80 11.19 -7.15
C ALA A 435 4.52 9.91 -6.72
N ARG A 436 5.24 9.97 -5.59
CA ARG A 436 5.86 8.79 -4.96
C ARG A 436 5.19 8.50 -3.62
N PHE A 437 4.32 7.51 -3.60
CA PHE A 437 3.76 6.96 -2.38
C PHE A 437 4.71 5.93 -1.76
N ARG A 438 5.05 6.12 -0.48
CA ARG A 438 5.80 5.15 0.33
C ARG A 438 4.97 4.80 1.55
N MET A 439 4.86 3.51 1.87
CA MET A 439 4.20 3.01 3.06
C MET A 439 5.09 1.97 3.74
N GLN A 440 5.31 2.11 5.04
CA GLN A 440 6.16 1.23 5.83
C GLN A 440 5.42 0.87 7.12
N GLN A 441 5.01 -0.39 7.24
CA GLN A 441 4.42 -0.91 8.48
C GLN A 441 5.52 -1.56 9.34
N GLY A 442 5.66 -1.08 10.58
CA GLY A 442 6.61 -1.57 11.56
C GLY A 442 6.29 -2.96 12.12
N ARG A 443 7.15 -3.42 13.04
CA ARG A 443 6.86 -4.60 13.87
C ARG A 443 5.87 -4.25 14.95
N THR A 444 5.13 -5.25 15.43
CA THR A 444 4.38 -5.08 16.67
C THR A 444 5.40 -4.81 17.76
N GLU A 445 5.31 -3.65 18.41
CA GLU A 445 6.07 -3.41 19.63
C GLU A 445 5.50 -4.37 20.67
N ALA A 446 6.33 -5.33 21.08
CA ALA A 446 5.98 -6.19 22.20
C ALA A 446 5.78 -5.32 23.45
N GLU A 447 4.85 -5.72 24.32
CA GLU A 447 4.57 -5.03 25.57
C GLU A 447 5.85 -4.66 26.33
N PRO A 448 5.87 -3.53 27.07
CA PRO A 448 7.02 -3.12 27.84
C PRO A 448 7.47 -4.27 28.75
N ARG A 449 8.78 -4.53 28.75
CA ARG A 449 9.40 -5.61 29.53
C ARG A 449 8.88 -5.56 30.97
N ALA A 450 8.36 -6.69 31.45
CA ALA A 450 8.03 -6.87 32.86
C ALA A 450 9.26 -6.55 33.72
N GLY A 451 9.22 -5.40 34.39
CA GLY A 451 10.37 -4.81 35.09
C GLY A 451 10.12 -3.38 35.52
N ASP A 452 9.44 -2.57 34.71
CA ASP A 452 9.20 -1.15 35.01
C ASP A 452 7.88 -0.92 35.80
N GLN A 453 7.82 -1.46 37.02
CA GLN A 453 6.69 -1.25 37.94
C GLN A 453 6.82 0.06 38.75
N THR A 454 6.85 1.23 38.11
CA THR A 454 6.74 2.52 38.85
C THR A 454 5.89 3.61 38.17
N SER A 455 4.66 3.30 37.74
CA SER A 455 3.50 4.20 37.92
C SER A 455 2.21 3.54 37.44
N ALA A 456 1.44 2.97 38.37
CA ALA A 456 0.04 2.64 38.07
C ALA A 456 -0.74 3.94 37.81
N PRO A 457 -1.58 4.04 36.76
CA PRO A 457 -2.49 5.16 36.62
C PRO A 457 -3.44 5.16 37.82
N VAL A 458 -3.41 6.23 38.62
CA VAL A 458 -4.33 6.40 39.74
C VAL A 458 -5.75 6.48 39.18
N ALA A 459 -6.51 5.41 39.35
CA ALA A 459 -7.93 5.40 39.08
C ALA A 459 -8.65 6.35 40.04
N VAL A 460 -8.79 7.61 39.64
CA VAL A 460 -9.66 8.57 40.33
C VAL A 460 -11.08 8.07 40.17
N ALA A 461 -11.61 7.45 41.22
CA ALA A 461 -12.98 6.98 41.31
C ALA A 461 -13.96 8.17 41.28
N GLY A 462 -14.24 8.66 40.07
CA GLY A 462 -15.22 9.68 39.78
C GLY A 462 -16.64 9.17 40.00
N ARG A 463 -17.06 9.20 41.28
CA ARG A 463 -18.44 9.24 41.80
C ARG A 463 -19.54 9.11 40.74
N ALA A 464 -20.21 7.96 40.71
CA ALA A 464 -21.35 7.69 39.82
C ALA A 464 -22.39 8.83 39.88
N ALA A 465 -22.47 9.61 38.81
CA ALA A 465 -23.56 10.54 38.57
C ALA A 465 -24.77 9.74 38.06
N ARG A 466 -25.96 10.10 38.54
CA ARG A 466 -27.22 9.44 38.19
C ARG A 466 -27.49 9.54 36.70
N ALA A 467 -28.16 8.53 36.14
CA ALA A 467 -28.77 8.60 34.82
C ALA A 467 -29.72 9.81 34.73
N GLY A 468 -29.22 10.88 34.11
CA GLY A 468 -30.01 11.94 33.50
C GLY A 468 -29.85 11.80 32.00
N SER A 469 -30.96 11.86 31.28
CA SER A 469 -31.04 11.77 29.81
C SER A 469 -29.83 12.35 29.08
N GLU A 470 -29.15 11.52 28.30
CA GLU A 470 -28.18 12.00 27.31
C GLU A 470 -28.87 13.06 26.43
N PRO A 471 -28.24 14.21 26.17
CA PRO A 471 -28.70 15.06 25.08
C PRO A 471 -28.51 14.26 23.79
N THR A 472 -29.61 14.01 23.08
CA THR A 472 -29.59 13.44 21.72
C THR A 472 -28.51 14.19 20.92
N PRO A 473 -27.58 13.48 20.24
CA PRO A 473 -26.60 14.16 19.40
C PRO A 473 -27.35 15.07 18.42
N PRO A 474 -26.93 16.34 18.25
CA PRO A 474 -27.60 17.26 17.33
C PRO A 474 -27.65 16.63 15.95
N ASP A 475 -28.79 16.81 15.25
CA ASP A 475 -29.18 16.14 14.01
C ASP A 475 -27.99 15.66 13.18
N ALA A 476 -27.95 14.36 12.90
CA ALA A 476 -26.89 13.74 12.10
C ALA A 476 -26.70 14.51 10.79
N ALA A 477 -25.65 15.31 10.73
CA ALA A 477 -25.42 16.23 9.63
C ALA A 477 -25.43 15.46 8.31
N GLN A 478 -26.19 15.96 7.33
CA GLN A 478 -26.34 15.25 6.06
C GLN A 478 -24.96 14.96 5.45
N PRO A 479 -24.68 13.72 5.00
CA PRO A 479 -23.37 13.34 4.53
C PRO A 479 -22.99 14.16 3.30
N TRP A 480 -21.75 14.64 3.27
CA TRP A 480 -21.27 15.52 2.21
C TRP A 480 -21.33 14.85 0.83
N ALA A 481 -21.98 15.53 -0.12
CA ALA A 481 -22.08 15.12 -1.51
C ALA A 481 -20.88 15.67 -2.30
N VAL A 482 -19.98 14.80 -2.75
CA VAL A 482 -18.78 15.16 -3.52
C VAL A 482 -18.94 14.64 -4.94
N SER A 483 -18.75 15.50 -5.95
CA SER A 483 -18.76 15.13 -7.37
C SER A 483 -17.50 15.64 -8.09
N VAL A 484 -16.88 14.77 -8.90
CA VAL A 484 -15.66 15.07 -9.66
C VAL A 484 -15.85 14.66 -11.13
N ASP A 485 -15.85 15.63 -12.04
CA ASP A 485 -16.17 15.36 -13.45
C ASP A 485 -15.02 14.64 -14.17
N ARG A 486 -13.75 14.93 -13.81
CA ARG A 486 -12.56 14.24 -14.35
C ARG A 486 -11.41 14.13 -13.35
N VAL A 487 -10.74 12.98 -13.34
CA VAL A 487 -9.47 12.73 -12.63
C VAL A 487 -8.44 12.17 -13.62
N LEU A 488 -7.23 12.74 -13.67
CA LEU A 488 -6.10 12.28 -14.48
C LEU A 488 -4.82 12.20 -13.64
N LEU A 489 -4.45 11.00 -13.19
CA LEU A 489 -3.18 10.74 -12.52
C LEU A 489 -2.26 10.01 -13.50
N GLY A 490 -1.01 10.46 -13.66
CA GLY A 490 -0.02 9.83 -14.55
C GLY A 490 1.28 9.53 -13.83
N ASN A 491 1.97 8.45 -14.21
CA ASN A 491 3.30 8.10 -13.69
C ASN A 491 3.45 8.06 -12.15
N TRP A 492 2.37 7.75 -11.43
CA TRP A 492 2.45 7.53 -9.98
C TRP A 492 3.22 6.23 -9.68
N ALA A 493 3.89 6.19 -8.53
CA ALA A 493 4.57 5.00 -8.03
C ALA A 493 4.26 4.79 -6.55
N ALA A 494 3.99 3.55 -6.17
CA ALA A 494 3.74 3.11 -4.81
C ALA A 494 4.75 2.04 -4.38
N ARG A 495 5.36 2.21 -3.21
CA ARG A 495 6.21 1.20 -2.57
C ARG A 495 5.69 0.89 -1.18
N ILE A 496 5.29 -0.36 -0.95
CA ILE A 496 4.72 -0.83 0.30
C ILE A 496 5.70 -1.82 0.93
N GLU A 497 6.16 -1.52 2.14
CA GLU A 497 7.08 -2.34 2.93
C GLU A 497 6.41 -2.85 4.21
N SER A 498 6.39 -4.17 4.39
CA SER A 498 5.95 -4.80 5.65
C SER A 498 7.16 -5.32 6.43
N ARG A 499 7.61 -4.56 7.43
CA ARG A 499 8.70 -4.94 8.35
C ARG A 499 8.21 -5.79 9.53
N GLY A 500 6.89 -5.85 9.71
CA GLY A 500 6.19 -6.67 10.70
C GLY A 500 6.33 -8.20 10.56
N LEU A 501 6.95 -8.67 9.48
CA LEU A 501 7.14 -10.09 9.18
C LEU A 501 8.60 -10.54 9.49
N PRO A 502 8.86 -11.86 9.60
CA PRO A 502 10.22 -12.39 9.79
C PRO A 502 11.17 -12.02 8.65
N GLN A 503 10.64 -11.97 7.42
CA GLN A 503 11.30 -11.50 6.21
C GLN A 503 10.58 -10.25 5.69
N LEU A 504 11.32 -9.29 5.15
CA LEU A 504 10.76 -8.07 4.56
C LEU A 504 9.89 -8.42 3.34
N ALA A 505 8.59 -8.11 3.37
CA ALA A 505 7.78 -8.10 2.16
C ALA A 505 7.80 -6.70 1.55
N VAL A 506 8.07 -6.63 0.24
CA VAL A 506 8.05 -5.40 -0.56
C VAL A 506 7.15 -5.61 -1.76
N THR A 507 6.14 -4.77 -1.91
CA THR A 507 5.34 -4.68 -3.14
C THR A 507 5.62 -3.33 -3.78
N ALA A 508 6.00 -3.35 -5.06
CA ALA A 508 6.21 -2.15 -5.85
C ALA A 508 5.15 -2.08 -6.95
N VAL A 509 4.50 -0.93 -7.10
CA VAL A 509 3.58 -0.64 -8.19
C VAL A 509 4.05 0.64 -8.86
N THR A 510 4.31 0.62 -10.15
CA THR A 510 4.93 1.72 -10.91
C THR A 510 4.15 2.02 -12.18
N ALA A 511 4.43 3.18 -12.80
CA ALA A 511 3.71 3.67 -13.97
C ALA A 511 2.18 3.70 -13.77
N ILE A 512 1.73 3.94 -12.53
CA ILE A 512 0.31 4.03 -12.18
C ILE A 512 -0.28 5.22 -12.93
N THR A 513 -1.23 4.92 -13.80
CA THR A 513 -1.99 5.90 -14.57
C THR A 513 -3.47 5.63 -14.27
N ILE A 514 -4.22 6.67 -13.90
CA ILE A 514 -5.64 6.59 -13.59
C ILE A 514 -6.35 7.72 -14.33
N ALA A 515 -7.27 7.37 -15.22
CA ALA A 515 -8.25 8.27 -15.79
C ALA A 515 -9.63 7.89 -15.24
N ALA A 516 -10.35 8.83 -14.63
CA ALA A 516 -11.73 8.62 -14.20
C ALA A 516 -12.62 9.80 -14.60
N GLU A 517 -13.90 9.55 -14.84
CA GLU A 517 -14.87 10.56 -15.27
C GLU A 517 -16.21 10.41 -14.51
N ASN A 518 -16.83 11.53 -14.14
CA ASN A 518 -18.14 11.62 -13.50
C ASN A 518 -18.27 10.79 -12.19
N LEU A 519 -17.29 10.89 -11.30
CA LEU A 519 -17.35 10.24 -9.98
C LEU A 519 -18.24 11.05 -9.04
N SER A 520 -19.13 10.40 -8.28
CA SER A 520 -20.02 11.09 -7.33
C SER A 520 -20.34 10.23 -6.11
N SER A 521 -20.28 10.83 -4.92
CA SER A 521 -20.74 10.25 -3.65
C SER A 521 -22.20 10.60 -3.31
N ALA A 522 -22.89 11.38 -4.14
CA ALA A 522 -24.30 11.67 -3.94
C ALA A 522 -25.15 10.40 -4.21
N SER A 523 -26.03 10.05 -3.26
CA SER A 523 -26.87 8.85 -3.36
C SER A 523 -27.71 8.83 -4.64
N GLY A 524 -27.69 7.71 -5.36
CA GLY A 524 -28.44 7.53 -6.61
C GLY A 524 -27.79 8.17 -7.85
N SER A 525 -26.53 8.60 -7.76
CA SER A 525 -25.75 9.03 -8.93
C SER A 525 -25.53 7.89 -9.93
N ALA A 526 -25.49 8.22 -11.22
CA ALA A 526 -25.04 7.27 -12.24
C ALA A 526 -23.57 6.87 -12.01
N PRO A 527 -23.16 5.62 -12.30
CA PRO A 527 -21.77 5.21 -12.24
C PRO A 527 -20.88 6.05 -13.15
N GLY A 528 -19.75 6.52 -12.61
CA GLY A 528 -18.68 7.13 -13.39
C GLY A 528 -17.89 6.08 -14.18
N LYS A 529 -16.89 6.53 -14.95
CA LYS A 529 -15.95 5.65 -15.67
C LYS A 529 -14.59 5.65 -14.98
N ILE A 530 -13.86 4.55 -15.10
CA ILE A 530 -12.45 4.43 -14.68
C ILE A 530 -11.65 3.63 -15.71
N ASP A 531 -10.41 4.05 -15.95
CA ASP A 531 -9.33 3.32 -16.63
C ASP A 531 -8.07 3.48 -15.74
N LEU A 532 -7.58 2.38 -15.19
CA LEU A 532 -6.37 2.29 -14.39
C LEU A 532 -5.40 1.32 -15.07
N LYS A 533 -4.15 1.76 -15.25
CA LYS A 533 -3.04 0.96 -15.74
C LYS A 533 -1.85 1.06 -14.80
N ALA A 534 -1.20 -0.05 -14.51
CA ALA A 534 -0.03 -0.10 -13.65
C ALA A 534 0.91 -1.27 -14.00
N LYS A 535 2.18 -1.13 -13.63
CA LYS A 535 3.15 -2.22 -13.55
C LYS A 535 3.26 -2.69 -12.11
N VAL A 536 3.29 -4.01 -11.89
CA VAL A 536 3.32 -4.62 -10.55
C VAL A 536 4.57 -5.48 -10.44
N ASN A 537 5.37 -5.24 -9.38
CA ASN A 537 6.68 -5.84 -9.16
C ASN A 537 7.61 -5.63 -10.37
N ARG A 538 8.28 -6.68 -10.88
CA ARG A 538 9.28 -6.56 -11.95
C ARG A 538 8.68 -6.70 -13.35
N SER A 539 7.86 -7.73 -13.56
CA SER A 539 7.34 -8.13 -14.88
C SER A 539 5.84 -7.87 -15.08
N GLY A 540 5.07 -7.82 -13.98
CA GLY A 540 3.62 -7.82 -13.99
C GLY A 540 2.97 -6.56 -14.57
N ALA A 541 1.80 -6.73 -15.18
CA ALA A 541 0.94 -5.64 -15.63
C ALA A 541 -0.50 -5.80 -15.12
N LEU A 542 -1.11 -4.69 -14.73
CA LEU A 542 -2.50 -4.57 -14.32
C LEU A 542 -3.19 -3.54 -15.22
N SER A 543 -4.33 -3.91 -15.79
CA SER A 543 -5.30 -2.99 -16.38
C SER A 543 -6.68 -3.23 -15.75
N VAL A 544 -7.36 -2.15 -15.39
CA VAL A 544 -8.73 -2.15 -14.88
C VAL A 544 -9.50 -1.07 -15.63
N ALA A 545 -10.60 -1.42 -16.30
CA ALA A 545 -11.41 -0.43 -17.01
C ALA A 545 -12.90 -0.75 -16.90
N GLY A 546 -13.75 0.25 -16.67
CA GLY A 546 -15.19 0.02 -16.54
C GLY A 546 -15.95 1.14 -15.84
N ALA A 547 -17.09 0.80 -15.25
CA ALA A 547 -17.96 1.71 -14.52
C ALA A 547 -17.80 1.59 -12.99
N LEU A 548 -17.86 2.72 -12.28
CA LEU A 548 -17.69 2.81 -10.84
C LEU A 548 -18.65 3.87 -10.24
N GLY A 549 -19.62 3.42 -9.44
CA GLY A 549 -20.46 4.25 -8.57
C GLY A 549 -20.00 4.15 -7.11
N LEU A 550 -20.07 5.25 -6.37
CA LEU A 550 -19.59 5.31 -4.98
C LEU A 550 -20.71 5.20 -3.93
N ALA A 551 -21.95 5.60 -4.25
CA ALA A 551 -23.09 5.59 -3.33
C ALA A 551 -24.43 5.28 -4.06
N PRO A 552 -24.93 4.03 -4.01
CA PRO A 552 -24.27 2.83 -3.47
C PRO A 552 -23.02 2.45 -4.27
N VAL A 553 -22.18 1.59 -3.69
CA VAL A 553 -21.02 1.03 -4.41
C VAL A 553 -21.52 0.16 -5.56
N HIS A 554 -21.20 0.54 -6.78
CA HIS A 554 -21.43 -0.25 -7.99
C HIS A 554 -20.12 -0.34 -8.75
N ALA A 555 -19.69 -1.54 -9.12
CA ALA A 555 -18.47 -1.74 -9.90
C ALA A 555 -18.73 -2.74 -11.02
N ASP A 556 -18.54 -2.30 -12.26
CA ASP A 556 -18.60 -3.12 -13.46
C ASP A 556 -17.29 -2.97 -14.21
N LEU A 557 -16.31 -3.80 -13.85
CA LEU A 557 -14.89 -3.60 -14.16
C LEU A 557 -14.34 -4.77 -14.97
N ALA A 558 -13.85 -4.49 -16.18
CA ALA A 558 -12.96 -5.39 -16.90
C ALA A 558 -11.57 -5.37 -16.25
N LEU A 559 -11.06 -6.54 -15.89
CA LEU A 559 -9.77 -6.77 -15.25
C LEU A 559 -8.88 -7.57 -16.20
N ASP A 560 -7.64 -7.13 -16.41
CA ASP A 560 -6.61 -7.83 -17.18
C ASP A 560 -5.28 -7.76 -16.42
N LEU A 561 -4.97 -8.84 -15.71
CA LEU A 561 -3.75 -9.08 -14.96
C LEU A 561 -2.84 -10.01 -15.78
N LYS A 562 -1.59 -9.62 -15.99
CA LYS A 562 -0.62 -10.39 -16.80
C LYS A 562 0.67 -10.60 -16.03
N GLY A 563 1.01 -11.85 -15.77
CA GLY A 563 2.31 -12.28 -15.24
C GLY A 563 2.71 -11.64 -13.92
N VAL A 564 1.79 -11.49 -12.97
CA VAL A 564 2.11 -10.87 -11.67
C VAL A 564 2.78 -11.89 -10.76
N GLU A 565 4.09 -11.69 -10.54
CA GLU A 565 4.93 -12.51 -9.66
C GLU A 565 4.40 -12.55 -8.22
N LEU A 566 4.12 -13.77 -7.73
CA LEU A 566 3.56 -13.99 -6.39
C LEU A 566 4.61 -14.10 -5.27
N LEU A 567 5.91 -14.07 -5.61
CA LEU A 567 7.02 -14.16 -4.64
C LEU A 567 6.95 -13.08 -3.56
N ALA A 568 6.50 -11.87 -3.89
CA ALA A 568 6.31 -10.77 -2.94
C ALA A 568 5.31 -11.11 -1.81
N LEU A 569 4.41 -12.07 -2.04
CA LEU A 569 3.42 -12.53 -1.06
C LEU A 569 3.94 -13.66 -0.15
N GLN A 570 5.10 -14.25 -0.44
CA GLN A 570 5.64 -15.38 0.33
C GLN A 570 5.77 -15.12 1.85
N PRO A 571 6.26 -13.95 2.31
CA PRO A 571 6.37 -13.69 3.75
C PRO A 571 5.04 -13.74 4.52
N TYR A 572 3.88 -13.59 3.84
CA TYR A 572 2.55 -13.64 4.47
C TYR A 572 2.05 -15.07 4.74
N PHE A 573 2.61 -16.09 4.08
CA PHE A 573 2.19 -17.49 4.24
C PHE A 573 3.32 -18.47 4.58
N THR A 574 4.60 -18.05 4.49
CA THR A 574 5.75 -18.96 4.66
C THR A 574 5.82 -19.67 6.03
N GLU A 575 5.25 -19.11 7.10
CA GLU A 575 5.18 -19.80 8.41
C GLU A 575 3.94 -20.68 8.61
N ARG A 576 3.00 -20.68 7.66
CA ARG A 576 1.81 -21.57 7.66
C ARG A 576 1.99 -22.83 6.82
N ILE A 577 3.05 -22.90 6.00
CA ILE A 577 3.31 -24.02 5.08
C ILE A 577 4.75 -24.55 5.18
N ASN A 578 4.93 -25.82 4.83
CA ASN A 578 6.22 -26.52 4.86
C ASN A 578 7.02 -26.45 3.53
N LEU A 579 6.42 -25.96 2.45
CA LEU A 579 7.11 -25.68 1.18
C LEU A 579 7.54 -24.21 1.02
N LEU A 580 8.56 -23.95 0.21
CA LEU A 580 8.99 -22.64 -0.28
C LEU A 580 8.62 -22.50 -1.75
N VAL A 581 7.98 -21.39 -2.13
CA VAL A 581 7.70 -21.03 -3.52
C VAL A 581 8.90 -20.28 -4.09
N THR A 582 9.46 -20.77 -5.20
CA THR A 582 10.67 -20.23 -5.84
C THR A 582 10.38 -19.56 -7.18
N ARG A 583 9.27 -19.92 -7.82
CA ARG A 583 8.67 -19.25 -8.98
C ARG A 583 7.15 -19.43 -8.92
N ALA A 584 6.38 -18.39 -9.25
CA ALA A 584 4.93 -18.43 -9.46
C ALA A 584 4.47 -17.07 -10.02
N ASP A 585 3.63 -17.08 -11.05
CA ASP A 585 2.97 -15.88 -11.57
C ASP A 585 1.46 -16.08 -11.74
N LEU A 586 0.70 -14.99 -11.57
CA LEU A 586 -0.74 -14.97 -11.76
C LEU A 586 -1.10 -14.13 -12.98
N SER A 587 -1.89 -14.71 -13.87
CA SER A 587 -2.58 -14.02 -14.94
C SER A 587 -4.08 -14.23 -14.81
N THR A 588 -4.89 -13.21 -15.07
CA THR A 588 -6.35 -13.34 -15.11
C THR A 588 -6.95 -12.29 -16.03
N ARG A 589 -8.00 -12.67 -16.77
CA ARG A 589 -8.80 -11.75 -17.58
C ARG A 589 -10.27 -12.01 -17.32
N GLY A 590 -11.02 -11.00 -16.90
CA GLY A 590 -12.43 -11.18 -16.59
C GLY A 590 -13.17 -9.87 -16.35
N ARG A 591 -14.42 -10.02 -15.94
CA ARG A 591 -15.32 -8.93 -15.58
C ARG A 591 -15.80 -9.15 -14.15
N LEU A 592 -15.52 -8.17 -13.29
CA LEU A 592 -16.00 -8.10 -11.92
C LEU A 592 -17.26 -7.23 -11.92
N LEU A 593 -18.36 -7.79 -11.41
CA LEU A 593 -19.62 -7.12 -11.15
C LEU A 593 -19.84 -7.12 -9.64
N LEU A 594 -19.98 -5.94 -9.02
CA LEU A 594 -20.30 -5.80 -7.60
C LEU A 594 -21.36 -4.72 -7.39
N ASP A 595 -22.39 -5.07 -6.62
CA ASP A 595 -23.48 -4.17 -6.22
C ASP A 595 -23.61 -4.20 -4.68
N GLY A 596 -23.29 -3.08 -4.04
CA GLY A 596 -23.46 -2.88 -2.60
C GLY A 596 -24.91 -2.56 -2.24
N ASN A 597 -25.49 -3.31 -1.31
CA ASN A 597 -26.81 -3.02 -0.74
C ASN A 597 -26.67 -2.06 0.48
N PRO A 598 -27.74 -1.34 0.87
CA PRO A 598 -27.71 -0.43 2.02
C PRO A 598 -27.44 -1.10 3.39
N ASP A 599 -27.55 -2.42 3.49
CA ASP A 599 -27.23 -3.22 4.68
C ASP A 599 -25.73 -3.58 4.80
N GLY A 600 -24.90 -3.13 3.85
CA GLY A 600 -23.47 -3.45 3.77
C GLY A 600 -23.15 -4.79 3.11
N SER A 601 -24.15 -5.56 2.67
CA SER A 601 -23.94 -6.78 1.89
C SER A 601 -23.62 -6.47 0.42
N PHE A 602 -22.81 -7.32 -0.22
CA PHE A 602 -22.51 -7.22 -1.65
C PHE A 602 -23.17 -8.35 -2.44
N LYS A 603 -23.81 -7.99 -3.55
CA LYS A 603 -24.24 -8.89 -4.63
C LYS A 603 -23.28 -8.76 -5.80
N GLY A 604 -23.38 -9.71 -6.74
CA GLY A 604 -22.55 -9.75 -7.95
C GLY A 604 -21.65 -10.98 -8.00
N GLY A 605 -20.55 -10.86 -8.72
CA GLY A 605 -19.67 -11.98 -9.05
C GLY A 605 -18.52 -11.63 -9.99
N PHE A 606 -17.71 -12.63 -10.32
CA PHE A 606 -16.62 -12.55 -11.28
C PHE A 606 -16.84 -13.56 -12.40
N ARG A 607 -16.72 -13.12 -13.66
CA ARG A 607 -16.67 -14.02 -14.82
C ARG A 607 -15.42 -13.81 -15.64
N GLY A 608 -14.68 -14.88 -15.93
CA GLY A 608 -13.49 -14.83 -16.78
C GLY A 608 -12.56 -16.01 -16.60
N ASP A 609 -11.30 -15.81 -16.97
CA ASP A 609 -10.25 -16.82 -16.93
C ASP A 609 -9.16 -16.46 -15.92
N ALA A 610 -8.54 -17.46 -15.32
CA ALA A 610 -7.39 -17.33 -14.42
C ALA A 610 -6.33 -18.38 -14.75
N THR A 611 -5.06 -18.07 -14.52
CA THR A 611 -3.95 -19.00 -14.72
C THR A 611 -2.86 -18.74 -13.69
N LEU A 612 -2.51 -19.79 -12.94
CA LEU A 612 -1.35 -19.82 -12.06
C LEU A 612 -0.20 -20.48 -12.82
N GLY A 613 0.68 -19.64 -13.37
CA GLY A 613 1.80 -20.01 -14.21
C GLY A 613 3.07 -20.31 -13.43
N ASN A 614 3.91 -21.15 -14.03
CA ASN A 614 5.31 -21.40 -13.67
C ASN A 614 5.54 -21.68 -12.17
N LEU A 615 4.65 -22.46 -11.54
CA LEU A 615 4.84 -22.81 -10.13
C LEU A 615 6.07 -23.72 -9.99
N ALA A 616 7.01 -23.30 -9.16
CA ALA A 616 8.09 -24.14 -8.67
C ALA A 616 8.13 -24.08 -7.13
N THR A 617 8.17 -25.24 -6.49
CA THR A 617 8.24 -25.37 -5.02
C THR A 617 9.29 -26.38 -4.57
N ILE A 618 9.97 -26.02 -3.47
CA ILE A 618 10.94 -26.91 -2.80
C ILE A 618 10.56 -27.11 -1.33
N ASP A 619 10.93 -28.26 -0.79
CA ASP A 619 10.83 -28.55 0.64
C ASP A 619 11.73 -27.62 1.47
N LYS A 620 11.22 -27.07 2.58
CA LYS A 620 12.01 -26.20 3.47
C LYS A 620 13.06 -26.96 4.29
N SER A 621 12.94 -28.28 4.46
CA SER A 621 13.91 -29.06 5.25
C SER A 621 15.19 -29.39 4.48
N ASN A 622 15.05 -29.88 3.24
CA ASN A 622 16.12 -30.54 2.47
C ASN A 622 16.24 -30.00 1.02
N ALA A 623 15.39 -29.04 0.65
CA ALA A 623 15.40 -28.36 -0.65
C ALA A 623 15.16 -29.23 -1.90
N ASN A 624 14.53 -30.38 -1.75
CA ASN A 624 14.05 -31.18 -2.87
C ASN A 624 12.81 -30.55 -3.55
N ASP A 625 12.72 -30.70 -4.88
CA ASP A 625 11.49 -30.41 -5.64
C ASP A 625 10.31 -31.26 -5.12
N PHE A 626 9.17 -30.60 -4.93
CA PHE A 626 7.97 -31.20 -4.35
C PHE A 626 6.76 -31.16 -5.30
N VAL A 627 6.23 -29.96 -5.61
CA VAL A 627 5.10 -29.76 -6.53
C VAL A 627 5.41 -28.60 -7.46
N ASN A 628 5.47 -28.88 -8.76
CA ASN A 628 5.79 -27.91 -9.81
C ASN A 628 4.77 -28.03 -10.95
N TRP A 629 4.49 -26.95 -11.68
CA TRP A 629 3.78 -27.01 -12.96
C TRP A 629 4.04 -25.78 -13.82
N LYS A 630 3.89 -25.92 -15.14
CA LYS A 630 3.97 -24.79 -16.07
C LYS A 630 2.70 -23.95 -16.09
N SER A 631 1.53 -24.60 -16.04
CA SER A 631 0.24 -23.91 -16.05
C SER A 631 -0.82 -24.71 -15.29
N LEU A 632 -1.51 -24.02 -14.38
CA LEU A 632 -2.82 -24.41 -13.89
C LEU A 632 -3.82 -23.33 -14.31
N SER A 633 -4.59 -23.60 -15.36
CA SER A 633 -5.57 -22.66 -15.92
C SER A 633 -7.01 -23.04 -15.56
N PHE A 634 -7.81 -22.01 -15.33
CA PHE A 634 -9.25 -22.06 -15.07
C PHE A 634 -9.92 -21.18 -16.12
N SER A 635 -10.65 -21.79 -17.05
CA SER A 635 -11.36 -21.11 -18.14
C SER A 635 -12.85 -21.04 -17.83
N GLY A 636 -13.50 -19.94 -18.18
CA GLY A 636 -14.94 -19.75 -17.98
C GLY A 636 -15.37 -19.89 -16.52
N VAL A 637 -14.60 -19.30 -15.60
CA VAL A 637 -14.99 -19.17 -14.19
C VAL A 637 -16.22 -18.25 -14.12
N ASP A 638 -17.24 -18.65 -13.37
CA ASP A 638 -18.45 -17.88 -13.05
C ASP A 638 -18.75 -18.01 -11.55
N ALA A 639 -18.16 -17.11 -10.78
CA ALA A 639 -18.29 -17.06 -9.32
C ALA A 639 -19.32 -16.00 -8.92
N ARG A 640 -20.37 -16.37 -8.19
CA ARG A 640 -21.38 -15.45 -7.62
C ARG A 640 -21.22 -15.38 -6.11
N LEU A 641 -21.48 -14.20 -5.53
CA LEU A 641 -21.29 -13.94 -4.09
C LEU A 641 -22.52 -14.26 -3.24
N ALA A 642 -23.73 -13.96 -3.72
CA ALA A 642 -24.97 -14.06 -2.94
C ALA A 642 -26.16 -14.55 -3.81
N PRO A 643 -26.62 -15.81 -3.66
CA PRO A 643 -25.98 -16.89 -2.92
C PRO A 643 -24.62 -17.29 -3.52
N PHE A 644 -23.73 -17.84 -2.72
CA PHE A 644 -22.40 -18.25 -3.20
C PHE A 644 -22.52 -19.46 -4.15
N SER A 645 -22.00 -19.32 -5.36
CA SER A 645 -21.89 -20.42 -6.33
C SER A 645 -20.65 -20.24 -7.19
N LEU A 646 -20.05 -21.35 -7.63
CA LEU A 646 -18.85 -21.36 -8.46
C LEU A 646 -19.02 -22.36 -9.61
N GLY A 647 -19.18 -21.84 -10.82
CA GLY A 647 -19.05 -22.61 -12.05
C GLY A 647 -17.65 -22.45 -12.65
N ILE A 648 -17.09 -23.51 -13.21
CA ILE A 648 -15.85 -23.48 -14.00
C ILE A 648 -16.06 -24.36 -15.24
N ASP A 649 -15.87 -23.78 -16.43
CA ASP A 649 -16.05 -24.49 -17.69
C ASP A 649 -14.93 -25.51 -17.94
N GLN A 650 -13.68 -25.12 -17.71
CA GLN A 650 -12.54 -26.01 -17.87
C GLN A 650 -11.41 -25.69 -16.87
N ILE A 651 -10.91 -26.72 -16.18
CA ILE A 651 -9.62 -26.68 -15.48
C ILE A 651 -8.61 -27.42 -16.35
N THR A 652 -7.38 -26.92 -16.46
CA THR A 652 -6.29 -27.66 -17.14
C THR A 652 -4.98 -27.50 -16.39
N LEU A 653 -4.36 -28.63 -16.05
CA LEU A 653 -3.06 -28.72 -15.41
C LEU A 653 -2.06 -29.33 -16.40
N SER A 654 -1.08 -28.52 -16.83
CA SER A 654 -0.14 -28.86 -17.90
C SER A 654 1.32 -28.86 -17.43
N GLU A 655 2.08 -29.87 -17.86
CA GLU A 655 3.51 -30.06 -17.56
C GLU A 655 3.75 -30.02 -16.04
N PHE A 656 3.02 -30.83 -15.29
CA PHE A 656 3.07 -30.89 -13.83
C PHE A 656 3.98 -31.99 -13.32
N PHE A 657 4.59 -31.74 -12.15
CA PHE A 657 5.38 -32.69 -11.38
C PHE A 657 4.90 -32.71 -9.93
N ALA A 658 4.67 -33.89 -9.37
CA ALA A 658 4.38 -34.07 -7.95
C ALA A 658 5.16 -35.24 -7.34
N ARG A 659 5.71 -35.05 -6.14
CA ARG A 659 6.30 -36.12 -5.33
C ARG A 659 5.34 -36.57 -4.24
N VAL A 660 4.80 -37.77 -4.39
CA VAL A 660 3.90 -38.40 -3.41
C VAL A 660 4.71 -39.43 -2.61
N ILE A 661 4.67 -39.33 -1.29
CA ILE A 661 5.37 -40.26 -0.40
C ILE A 661 4.35 -40.82 0.59
N ILE A 662 4.27 -42.14 0.65
CA ILE A 662 3.56 -42.89 1.70
C ILE A 662 4.60 -43.20 2.79
N ASP A 663 4.33 -42.76 4.02
CA ASP A 663 5.20 -43.01 5.16
C ASP A 663 4.99 -44.41 5.77
N PRO A 664 5.87 -44.88 6.70
CA PRO A 664 5.70 -46.18 7.34
C PRO A 664 4.39 -46.37 8.13
N SER A 665 3.62 -45.30 8.38
CA SER A 665 2.29 -45.36 8.99
C SER A 665 1.12 -45.36 7.98
N GLY A 666 1.42 -45.28 6.68
CA GLY A 666 0.44 -45.20 5.60
C GLY A 666 -0.10 -43.79 5.33
N ARG A 667 0.48 -42.72 5.91
CA ARG A 667 0.08 -41.33 5.62
C ARG A 667 0.78 -40.81 4.38
N ILE A 668 0.15 -39.84 3.72
CA ILE A 668 0.66 -39.20 2.50
C ILE A 668 1.18 -37.80 2.81
N ASN A 669 2.42 -37.53 2.41
CA ASN A 669 3.13 -36.24 2.58
C ASN A 669 2.37 -34.97 2.11
N LEU A 670 1.45 -35.10 1.13
CA LEU A 670 0.57 -34.02 0.69
C LEU A 670 -0.30 -33.43 1.83
N GLN A 671 -0.56 -34.21 2.89
CA GLN A 671 -1.32 -33.78 4.06
C GLN A 671 -0.54 -32.78 4.95
N ASP A 672 0.80 -32.80 4.90
CA ASP A 672 1.68 -31.95 5.72
C ASP A 672 2.06 -30.62 5.06
N ILE A 673 1.47 -30.26 3.90
CA ILE A 673 1.73 -28.98 3.21
C ILE A 673 1.42 -27.79 4.12
N VAL A 674 0.26 -27.84 4.79
CA VAL A 674 -0.18 -26.86 5.78
C VAL A 674 0.25 -27.33 7.17
N ARG A 675 0.81 -26.44 7.98
CA ARG A 675 1.19 -26.79 9.36
C ARG A 675 -0.05 -26.96 10.24
N GLY A 676 -0.31 -28.19 10.67
CA GLY A 676 -1.28 -28.47 11.73
C GLY A 676 -0.87 -27.81 13.05
N GLY A 677 -1.86 -27.40 13.86
CA GLY A 677 -1.71 -26.50 15.01
C GLY A 677 -0.88 -26.98 16.22
N GLY A 678 -0.09 -28.04 16.09
CA GLY A 678 0.79 -28.58 17.14
C GLY A 678 2.08 -29.26 16.64
N GLY A 679 2.39 -29.19 15.34
CA GLY A 679 3.55 -29.87 14.76
C GLY A 679 4.72 -28.94 14.44
N GLY A 680 5.94 -29.34 14.81
CA GLY A 680 7.17 -28.71 14.32
C GLY A 680 7.36 -28.87 12.82
N ARG A 681 8.44 -28.28 12.25
CA ARG A 681 8.75 -28.39 10.81
C ARG A 681 8.95 -29.86 10.41
N ARG A 682 8.00 -30.41 9.66
CA ARG A 682 8.13 -31.72 8.98
C ARG A 682 8.69 -31.52 7.58
N SER A 683 9.44 -32.51 7.10
CA SER A 683 9.81 -32.60 5.68
C SER A 683 8.63 -33.11 4.87
N LEU A 684 8.50 -32.62 3.65
CA LEU A 684 7.56 -33.09 2.64
C LEU A 684 8.16 -34.17 1.73
N THR A 685 9.47 -34.43 1.80
CA THR A 685 10.20 -35.16 0.75
C THR A 685 11.28 -36.14 1.23
N SER A 686 11.52 -36.29 2.54
CA SER A 686 12.41 -37.31 3.12
C SER A 686 11.78 -37.98 4.35
N GLU A 687 12.17 -39.23 4.62
CA GLU A 687 11.76 -39.96 5.84
C GLU A 687 12.19 -39.19 7.11
N GLN A 688 11.36 -39.25 8.17
CA GLN A 688 11.75 -38.80 9.52
C GLN A 688 11.98 -40.03 10.41
N PRO A 689 13.02 -40.04 11.28
CA PRO A 689 13.28 -41.16 12.18
C PRO A 689 12.11 -41.47 13.11
N GLU A 690 11.90 -42.74 13.45
CA GLU A 690 10.79 -43.19 14.31
C GLU A 690 10.76 -42.48 15.68
N GLU A 691 11.91 -42.06 16.22
CA GLU A 691 11.99 -41.36 17.51
C GLU A 691 11.20 -40.04 17.57
N VAL A 692 11.12 -39.27 16.48
CA VAL A 692 10.30 -38.04 16.43
C VAL A 692 8.81 -38.32 16.21
N LEU A 693 8.47 -39.46 15.60
CA LEU A 693 7.09 -39.93 15.50
C LEU A 693 6.60 -40.46 16.85
N ALA A 694 7.44 -41.19 17.59
CA ALA A 694 7.13 -41.73 18.92
C ALA A 694 6.85 -40.62 19.96
N GLN A 695 7.60 -39.51 19.94
CA GLN A 695 7.33 -38.36 20.82
C GLN A 695 6.04 -37.62 20.42
N SER A 696 5.69 -37.60 19.13
CA SER A 696 4.42 -37.04 18.65
C SER A 696 3.20 -37.86 19.11
N ALA A 697 3.38 -39.18 19.32
CA ALA A 697 2.33 -40.11 19.73
C ALA A 697 2.00 -40.10 21.24
N GLN A 698 2.78 -39.40 22.06
CA GLN A 698 2.50 -39.22 23.50
C GLN A 698 1.63 -38.00 23.82
N ALA A 699 1.22 -37.22 22.82
CA ALA A 699 0.14 -36.26 23.00
C ALA A 699 -1.16 -37.01 23.36
N GLN A 700 -1.89 -36.52 24.37
CA GLN A 700 -3.18 -37.11 24.77
C GLN A 700 -4.12 -37.23 23.56
N PRO A 701 -4.98 -38.26 23.51
CA PRO A 701 -6.01 -38.35 22.47
C PRO A 701 -6.77 -37.02 22.41
N PRO A 702 -6.96 -36.41 21.24
CA PRO A 702 -7.81 -35.24 21.15
C PRO A 702 -9.17 -35.59 21.75
N PRO A 703 -9.76 -34.73 22.60
CA PRO A 703 -11.07 -35.02 23.17
C PRO A 703 -12.03 -35.35 22.03
N GLN A 704 -12.76 -36.46 22.16
CA GLN A 704 -13.79 -36.83 21.19
C GLN A 704 -14.63 -35.59 20.90
N PRO A 705 -14.76 -35.16 19.63
CA PRO A 705 -15.54 -33.97 19.32
C PRO A 705 -16.96 -34.23 19.80
N GLN A 706 -17.34 -33.55 20.88
CA GLN A 706 -18.75 -33.43 21.24
C GLN A 706 -19.44 -32.87 19.99
N PRO A 707 -20.57 -33.44 19.56
CA PRO A 707 -21.29 -32.95 18.40
C PRO A 707 -21.89 -31.58 18.73
N THR A 708 -21.07 -30.55 18.63
CA THR A 708 -21.52 -29.17 18.59
C THR A 708 -22.23 -29.02 17.27
N GLU A 709 -23.56 -28.92 17.32
CA GLU A 709 -24.41 -28.65 16.16
C GLU A 709 -23.94 -27.35 15.50
N THR A 710 -23.03 -27.50 14.54
CA THR A 710 -22.58 -26.40 13.72
C THR A 710 -23.75 -26.08 12.81
N PRO A 711 -24.36 -24.88 12.90
CA PRO A 711 -25.57 -24.58 12.14
C PRO A 711 -25.28 -24.81 10.66
N ALA A 712 -26.09 -25.66 10.03
CA ALA A 712 -25.83 -26.16 8.68
C ALA A 712 -25.60 -24.99 7.72
N SER A 713 -24.35 -24.79 7.31
CA SER A 713 -23.98 -23.79 6.31
C SER A 713 -24.73 -24.11 5.02
N ALA A 714 -25.38 -23.10 4.45
CA ALA A 714 -26.17 -23.27 3.22
C ALA A 714 -25.37 -24.01 2.13
N PRO A 715 -25.98 -24.95 1.39
CA PRO A 715 -25.25 -25.82 0.47
C PRO A 715 -24.56 -25.00 -0.62
N VAL A 716 -23.23 -25.07 -0.63
CA VAL A 716 -22.37 -24.38 -1.59
C VAL A 716 -22.40 -25.12 -2.92
N HIS A 717 -22.91 -24.45 -3.97
CA HIS A 717 -23.01 -25.04 -5.30
C HIS A 717 -21.71 -24.82 -6.09
N ILE A 718 -20.96 -25.88 -6.30
CA ILE A 718 -19.72 -25.90 -7.08
C ILE A 718 -19.92 -26.84 -8.27
N THR A 719 -19.59 -26.38 -9.48
CA THR A 719 -19.62 -27.19 -10.71
C THR A 719 -18.35 -26.96 -11.52
N ILE A 720 -17.74 -28.05 -11.98
CA ILE A 720 -16.58 -28.05 -12.87
C ILE A 720 -16.96 -28.94 -14.06
N ARG A 721 -17.23 -28.33 -15.21
CA ARG A 721 -17.70 -29.08 -16.40
C ARG A 721 -16.62 -30.04 -16.90
N GLN A 722 -15.36 -29.62 -16.92
CA GLN A 722 -14.23 -30.48 -17.25
C GLN A 722 -12.97 -30.09 -16.46
N ALA A 723 -12.20 -31.07 -16.03
CA ALA A 723 -10.81 -30.92 -15.59
C ALA A 723 -9.93 -31.79 -16.50
N ALA A 724 -8.83 -31.25 -17.02
CA ALA A 724 -7.92 -31.94 -17.92
C ALA A 724 -6.49 -31.98 -17.36
N LEU A 725 -5.82 -33.11 -17.55
CA LEU A 725 -4.42 -33.34 -17.22
C LEU A 725 -3.62 -33.46 -18.52
N GLN A 726 -2.42 -32.88 -18.56
CA GLN A 726 -1.56 -32.89 -19.75
C GLN A 726 -0.08 -33.02 -19.36
N ALA A 727 0.61 -34.01 -19.93
CA ALA A 727 2.05 -34.25 -19.73
C ALA A 727 2.46 -34.26 -18.25
N GLY A 728 1.66 -34.94 -17.42
CA GLY A 728 1.87 -35.06 -15.99
C GLY A 728 2.94 -36.08 -15.63
N ARG A 729 3.69 -35.80 -14.56
CA ARG A 729 4.64 -36.73 -13.95
C ARG A 729 4.43 -36.81 -12.45
N VAL A 730 4.17 -37.99 -11.92
CA VAL A 730 4.00 -38.21 -10.48
C VAL A 730 5.01 -39.26 -10.05
N ARG A 731 5.87 -38.92 -9.09
CA ARG A 731 6.77 -39.89 -8.47
C ARG A 731 6.19 -40.33 -7.14
N LEU A 732 5.70 -41.56 -7.08
CA LEU A 732 5.21 -42.21 -5.89
C LEU A 732 6.35 -43.00 -5.25
N THR A 733 6.60 -42.78 -3.96
CA THR A 733 7.49 -43.62 -3.15
C THR A 733 6.70 -44.18 -1.97
N ASP A 734 6.66 -45.49 -1.83
CA ASP A 734 6.02 -46.20 -0.73
C ASP A 734 7.06 -46.76 0.25
N ASN A 735 7.12 -46.14 1.43
CA ASN A 735 8.00 -46.54 2.53
C ASN A 735 7.27 -47.41 3.58
N PHE A 736 6.02 -47.80 3.33
CA PHE A 736 5.30 -48.81 4.14
C PHE A 736 5.87 -50.22 3.92
N VAL A 737 6.60 -50.44 2.82
CA VAL A 737 7.39 -51.65 2.54
C VAL A 737 8.89 -51.32 2.62
N LYS A 738 9.71 -52.34 2.96
CA LYS A 738 11.17 -52.25 2.99
C LYS A 738 11.76 -53.50 2.30
N PRO A 739 12.68 -53.38 1.32
CA PRO A 739 13.15 -52.16 0.66
C PRO A 739 12.02 -51.26 0.17
N ASN A 740 12.21 -49.94 0.10
CA ASN A 740 11.10 -49.08 -0.32
C ASN A 740 10.77 -49.24 -1.82
N TYR A 741 9.50 -49.10 -2.18
CA TYR A 741 9.06 -49.14 -3.57
C TYR A 741 8.98 -47.73 -4.15
N THR A 742 9.41 -47.52 -5.39
CA THR A 742 9.19 -46.27 -6.11
C THR A 742 8.62 -46.54 -7.50
N ALA A 743 7.55 -45.84 -7.83
CA ALA A 743 6.94 -45.81 -9.15
C ALA A 743 7.01 -44.40 -9.74
N ASN A 744 7.38 -44.30 -11.02
CA ASN A 744 7.16 -43.11 -11.81
C ASN A 744 5.89 -43.33 -12.65
N LEU A 745 4.93 -42.42 -12.51
CA LEU A 745 3.76 -42.30 -13.37
C LEU A 745 4.04 -41.13 -14.31
N ASP A 746 4.40 -41.44 -15.55
CA ASP A 746 4.77 -40.49 -16.59
C ASP A 746 3.65 -40.38 -17.65
N GLU A 747 3.73 -39.33 -18.48
CA GLU A 747 2.75 -38.97 -19.52
C GLU A 747 1.27 -38.92 -19.07
N LEU A 748 1.01 -38.69 -17.76
CA LEU A 748 -0.34 -38.66 -17.21
C LEU A 748 -1.18 -37.56 -17.88
N ALA A 749 -2.22 -37.99 -18.59
CA ALA A 749 -3.12 -37.13 -19.34
C ALA A 749 -4.56 -37.68 -19.36
N GLY A 750 -5.51 -36.88 -19.84
CA GLY A 750 -6.93 -37.24 -19.91
C GLY A 750 -7.83 -36.23 -19.22
N THR A 751 -9.08 -36.62 -18.93
CA THR A 751 -10.11 -35.71 -18.40
C THR A 751 -10.98 -36.31 -17.29
N VAL A 752 -11.53 -35.42 -16.46
CA VAL A 752 -12.60 -35.69 -15.52
C VAL A 752 -13.73 -34.68 -15.78
N SER A 753 -14.89 -35.15 -16.21
CA SER A 753 -15.97 -34.31 -16.73
C SER A 753 -17.25 -34.41 -15.89
N GLY A 754 -17.82 -33.27 -15.47
CA GLY A 754 -19.07 -33.22 -14.70
C GLY A 754 -18.89 -33.33 -13.18
N LEU A 755 -17.81 -32.81 -12.61
CA LEU A 755 -17.61 -32.69 -11.16
C LEU A 755 -18.60 -31.66 -10.58
N SER A 756 -19.35 -32.03 -9.54
CA SER A 756 -20.35 -31.14 -8.92
C SER A 756 -20.55 -31.49 -7.44
N SER A 757 -20.92 -30.50 -6.62
CA SER A 757 -21.37 -30.72 -5.23
C SER A 757 -22.81 -31.26 -5.13
N ASP A 758 -23.50 -31.45 -6.26
CA ASP A 758 -24.79 -32.13 -6.32
C ASP A 758 -24.65 -33.63 -5.99
N ALA A 759 -25.39 -34.10 -4.99
CA ALA A 759 -25.38 -35.48 -4.51
C ALA A 759 -25.87 -36.52 -5.55
N SER A 760 -26.58 -36.09 -6.59
CA SER A 760 -27.02 -36.93 -7.72
C SER A 760 -26.03 -36.98 -8.88
N SER A 761 -24.99 -36.13 -8.87
CA SER A 761 -23.98 -36.09 -9.92
C SER A 761 -22.94 -37.20 -9.77
N ALA A 762 -22.39 -37.65 -10.89
CA ALA A 762 -21.17 -38.45 -10.92
C ALA A 762 -20.36 -38.06 -12.17
N ALA A 763 -19.14 -37.59 -11.95
CA ALA A 763 -18.22 -37.14 -12.98
C ALA A 763 -17.62 -38.34 -13.72
N VAL A 764 -17.54 -38.26 -15.04
CA VAL A 764 -16.89 -39.27 -15.88
C VAL A 764 -15.38 -39.06 -15.84
N VAL A 765 -14.62 -40.13 -15.59
CA VAL A 765 -13.15 -40.17 -15.59
C VAL A 765 -12.70 -40.92 -16.84
N ASP A 766 -11.69 -40.38 -17.52
CA ASP A 766 -10.95 -41.02 -18.61
C ASP A 766 -9.51 -40.51 -18.57
N LEU A 767 -8.59 -41.30 -18.01
CA LEU A 767 -7.18 -40.97 -17.81
C LEU A 767 -6.29 -42.06 -18.40
N HIS A 768 -5.16 -41.66 -18.96
CA HIS A 768 -4.13 -42.53 -19.50
C HIS A 768 -2.74 -42.03 -19.09
N GLY A 769 -1.74 -42.91 -19.16
CA GLY A 769 -0.34 -42.60 -18.90
C GLY A 769 0.50 -43.88 -18.83
N GLU A 770 1.69 -43.80 -18.26
CA GLU A 770 2.59 -44.95 -18.11
C GLU A 770 3.08 -45.09 -16.66
N VAL A 771 2.97 -46.28 -16.07
CA VAL A 771 3.55 -46.58 -14.75
C VAL A 771 4.81 -47.41 -14.96
N ASN A 772 5.99 -46.84 -14.68
CA ASN A 772 7.29 -47.47 -14.93
C ASN A 772 7.41 -48.01 -16.38
N ASN A 773 7.00 -47.18 -17.36
CA ASN A 773 6.92 -47.47 -18.81
C ASN A 773 5.88 -48.56 -19.20
N ALA A 774 4.91 -48.89 -18.34
CA ALA A 774 3.81 -49.80 -18.65
C ALA A 774 2.51 -49.02 -18.86
N PRO A 775 1.79 -49.19 -19.99
CA PRO A 775 0.56 -48.45 -20.27
C PRO A 775 -0.51 -48.63 -19.18
N LEU A 776 -1.00 -47.51 -18.66
CA LEU A 776 -2.06 -47.40 -17.67
C LEU A 776 -3.27 -46.70 -18.30
N ASN A 777 -4.46 -47.26 -18.12
CA ASN A 777 -5.74 -46.61 -18.41
C ASN A 777 -6.64 -46.65 -17.16
N ILE A 778 -7.40 -45.58 -16.91
CA ILE A 778 -8.39 -45.46 -15.82
C ILE A 778 -9.64 -44.81 -16.40
N ALA A 779 -10.77 -45.51 -16.38
CA ALA A 779 -12.04 -45.00 -16.91
C ALA A 779 -13.20 -45.29 -15.96
N GLY A 780 -14.24 -44.46 -15.94
CA GLY A 780 -15.45 -44.73 -15.16
C GLY A 780 -16.11 -43.48 -14.61
N ARG A 781 -16.62 -43.54 -13.37
CA ARG A 781 -17.40 -42.48 -12.73
C ARG A 781 -16.99 -42.27 -11.26
N ILE A 782 -16.94 -41.02 -10.79
CA ILE A 782 -16.66 -40.66 -9.40
C ILE A 782 -17.54 -39.50 -8.90
N ASN A 783 -17.76 -39.41 -7.60
CA ASN A 783 -18.14 -38.14 -6.95
C ASN A 783 -17.36 -37.97 -5.64
N PRO A 784 -16.27 -37.17 -5.65
CA PRO A 784 -15.45 -36.90 -4.47
C PRO A 784 -15.89 -35.65 -3.68
N ILE A 785 -16.91 -34.92 -4.14
CA ILE A 785 -17.39 -33.67 -3.50
C ILE A 785 -18.61 -33.94 -2.59
N LYS A 786 -19.35 -35.03 -2.84
CA LYS A 786 -20.40 -35.56 -1.97
C LYS A 786 -19.83 -36.03 -0.62
N GLY A 787 -20.61 -35.91 0.45
CA GLY A 787 -20.20 -36.30 1.81
C GLY A 787 -19.94 -37.81 1.98
N ASP A 788 -20.57 -38.65 1.16
CA ASP A 788 -20.24 -40.06 0.97
C ASP A 788 -19.62 -40.27 -0.42
N LEU A 789 -18.40 -40.80 -0.44
CA LEU A 789 -17.62 -41.01 -1.67
C LEU A 789 -18.28 -42.04 -2.59
N PHE A 790 -18.57 -41.64 -3.83
CA PHE A 790 -19.00 -42.56 -4.91
C PHE A 790 -17.82 -42.85 -5.85
N VAL A 791 -17.62 -44.13 -6.18
CA VAL A 791 -16.63 -44.61 -7.15
C VAL A 791 -17.26 -45.73 -7.98
N ASP A 792 -17.06 -45.72 -9.29
CA ASP A 792 -17.39 -46.81 -10.20
C ASP A 792 -16.35 -46.78 -11.33
N LEU A 793 -15.16 -47.32 -11.05
CA LEU A 793 -13.96 -47.17 -11.87
C LEU A 793 -13.45 -48.52 -12.37
N THR A 794 -13.10 -48.58 -13.65
CA THR A 794 -12.20 -49.58 -14.20
C THR A 794 -10.80 -48.99 -14.34
N ALA A 795 -9.77 -49.79 -14.07
CA ALA A 795 -8.40 -49.44 -14.39
C ALA A 795 -7.64 -50.67 -14.87
N GLY A 796 -6.75 -50.49 -15.84
CA GLY A 796 -5.94 -51.54 -16.42
C GLY A 796 -4.51 -51.07 -16.57
N VAL A 797 -3.55 -51.89 -16.14
CA VAL A 797 -2.12 -51.71 -16.45
C VAL A 797 -1.59 -52.99 -17.08
N HIS A 798 -0.84 -52.87 -18.17
CA HIS A 798 -0.41 -54.03 -18.97
C HIS A 798 1.10 -54.05 -19.15
N GLY A 799 1.72 -55.23 -18.98
CA GLY A 799 3.14 -55.45 -19.25
C GLY A 799 4.13 -54.90 -18.21
N MET A 800 3.66 -54.45 -17.03
CA MET A 800 4.51 -53.92 -15.96
C MET A 800 5.57 -54.95 -15.52
N GLU A 801 6.83 -54.55 -15.41
CA GLU A 801 7.89 -55.45 -14.94
C GLU A 801 7.65 -55.80 -13.45
N LEU A 802 7.73 -57.09 -13.10
CA LEU A 802 7.48 -57.56 -11.73
C LEU A 802 8.69 -57.45 -10.80
N ALA A 803 9.92 -57.36 -11.33
CA ALA A 803 11.13 -57.30 -10.49
C ALA A 803 11.15 -56.09 -9.53
N PRO A 804 10.76 -54.85 -9.95
CA PRO A 804 10.58 -53.72 -9.04
C PRO A 804 9.53 -53.91 -7.93
N LEU A 805 8.57 -54.84 -8.09
CA LEU A 805 7.54 -55.13 -7.10
C LEU A 805 7.99 -56.14 -6.02
N SER A 806 9.26 -56.58 -6.06
CA SER A 806 9.85 -57.48 -5.07
C SER A 806 9.57 -57.08 -3.61
N PRO A 807 9.64 -55.81 -3.17
CA PRO A 807 9.35 -55.45 -1.77
C PRO A 807 7.99 -55.89 -1.21
N TYR A 808 6.94 -55.87 -2.03
CA TYR A 808 5.62 -56.38 -1.62
C TYR A 808 5.62 -57.91 -1.53
N SER A 809 6.34 -58.57 -2.44
CA SER A 809 6.54 -60.03 -2.42
C SER A 809 7.38 -60.47 -1.23
N ASP A 810 8.47 -59.77 -0.90
CA ASP A 810 9.29 -60.02 0.29
C ASP A 810 8.44 -59.89 1.57
N LYS A 811 7.66 -58.81 1.70
CA LYS A 811 6.84 -58.53 2.89
C LYS A 811 5.71 -59.54 3.11
N TYR A 812 4.97 -59.90 2.05
CA TYR A 812 3.72 -60.69 2.18
C TYR A 812 3.83 -62.15 1.68
N VAL A 813 4.76 -62.44 0.78
CA VAL A 813 4.94 -63.76 0.13
C VAL A 813 6.20 -64.47 0.62
N GLY A 814 7.24 -63.71 1.04
CA GLY A 814 8.52 -64.23 1.56
C GLY A 814 9.52 -64.67 0.48
N TYR A 815 9.36 -64.19 -0.76
CA TYR A 815 10.26 -64.48 -1.88
C TYR A 815 10.37 -63.26 -2.80
N GLY A 816 11.59 -62.81 -3.11
CA GLY A 816 11.81 -61.72 -4.05
C GLY A 816 11.53 -62.13 -5.49
N ILE A 817 11.25 -61.18 -6.39
CA ILE A 817 10.93 -61.47 -7.80
C ILE A 817 12.15 -61.16 -8.68
N GLU A 818 12.74 -62.20 -9.25
CA GLU A 818 13.89 -62.06 -10.16
C GLU A 818 13.46 -61.51 -11.52
N ARG A 819 12.33 -61.99 -12.05
CA ARG A 819 11.83 -61.67 -13.39
C ARG A 819 10.34 -61.99 -13.56
N GLY A 820 9.66 -61.21 -14.38
CA GLY A 820 8.31 -61.49 -14.88
C GLY A 820 7.61 -60.21 -15.35
N LYS A 821 6.45 -60.34 -16.00
CA LYS A 821 5.58 -59.21 -16.32
C LYS A 821 4.18 -59.38 -15.72
N LEU A 822 3.56 -58.27 -15.37
CA LEU A 822 2.25 -58.14 -14.74
C LEU A 822 1.32 -57.40 -15.69
N SER A 823 0.13 -57.95 -15.90
CA SER A 823 -1.03 -57.17 -16.33
C SER A 823 -2.11 -57.30 -15.27
N PHE A 824 -2.73 -56.18 -14.90
CA PHE A 824 -3.68 -56.11 -13.81
C PHE A 824 -4.87 -55.24 -14.21
N ASP A 825 -6.05 -55.86 -14.24
CA ASP A 825 -7.32 -55.20 -14.54
C ASP A 825 -8.18 -55.19 -13.26
N VAL A 826 -8.69 -54.02 -12.89
CA VAL A 826 -9.58 -53.84 -11.75
C VAL A 826 -10.89 -53.18 -12.16
N ALA A 827 -11.98 -53.57 -11.49
CA ALA A 827 -13.28 -52.91 -11.57
C ALA A 827 -13.81 -52.69 -10.15
N TYR A 828 -13.74 -51.45 -9.66
CA TYR A 828 -14.05 -51.07 -8.29
C TYR A 828 -15.29 -50.18 -8.23
N LYS A 829 -16.31 -50.64 -7.53
CA LYS A 829 -17.52 -49.90 -7.22
C LYS A 829 -17.66 -49.67 -5.72
N LEU A 830 -17.69 -48.40 -5.31
CA LEU A 830 -17.99 -47.93 -3.96
C LEU A 830 -19.29 -47.12 -3.99
N GLU A 831 -20.33 -47.64 -3.34
CA GLU A 831 -21.63 -46.99 -3.25
C GLU A 831 -22.21 -47.22 -1.84
N HIS A 832 -22.77 -46.19 -1.19
CA HIS A 832 -23.30 -46.27 0.19
C HIS A 832 -22.32 -46.90 1.20
N ARG A 833 -21.02 -46.59 1.08
CA ARG A 833 -19.90 -47.17 1.87
C ARG A 833 -19.67 -48.67 1.70
N GLN A 834 -20.37 -49.33 0.77
CA GLN A 834 -20.12 -50.73 0.37
C GLN A 834 -19.16 -50.78 -0.82
N LEU A 835 -18.05 -51.49 -0.67
CA LEU A 835 -17.09 -51.76 -1.72
C LEU A 835 -17.37 -53.12 -2.37
N SER A 836 -17.41 -53.13 -3.70
CA SER A 836 -17.34 -54.32 -4.55
C SER A 836 -16.19 -54.13 -5.53
N ALA A 837 -15.29 -55.09 -5.63
CA ALA A 837 -14.05 -54.99 -6.40
C ALA A 837 -13.74 -56.30 -7.11
N GLU A 838 -13.61 -56.27 -8.44
CA GLU A 838 -13.03 -57.38 -9.22
C GLU A 838 -11.56 -57.07 -9.50
N ASN A 839 -10.70 -58.09 -9.45
CA ASN A 839 -9.25 -57.97 -9.58
C ASN A 839 -8.72 -59.12 -10.44
N ARG A 840 -8.49 -58.89 -11.74
CA ARG A 840 -7.90 -59.88 -12.63
C ARG A 840 -6.39 -59.64 -12.74
N LEU A 841 -5.64 -60.65 -12.33
CA LEU A 841 -4.18 -60.66 -12.24
C LEU A 841 -3.61 -61.64 -13.28
N ILE A 842 -2.86 -61.11 -14.26
CA ILE A 842 -2.17 -61.91 -15.28
C ILE A 842 -0.65 -61.75 -15.07
N LEU A 843 0.05 -62.85 -14.80
CA LEU A 843 1.48 -62.88 -14.55
C LEU A 843 2.17 -63.70 -15.65
N ASP A 844 3.01 -63.07 -16.47
CA ASP A 844 3.78 -63.72 -17.53
C ASP A 844 5.23 -63.98 -17.08
N GLN A 845 5.66 -65.24 -17.20
CA GLN A 845 7.00 -65.75 -16.91
C GLN A 845 7.55 -65.48 -15.49
N LEU A 846 6.67 -65.25 -14.50
CA LEU A 846 7.06 -65.06 -13.10
C LEU A 846 8.09 -66.11 -12.65
N THR A 847 9.18 -65.62 -12.07
CA THR A 847 10.30 -66.36 -11.49
C THR A 847 10.68 -65.68 -10.17
N PHE A 848 10.61 -66.42 -9.07
CA PHE A 848 11.08 -65.96 -7.76
C PHE A 848 12.59 -66.23 -7.59
N GLY A 849 13.26 -65.36 -6.86
CA GLY A 849 14.61 -65.58 -6.35
C GLY A 849 14.60 -66.36 -5.03
N ASP A 850 15.64 -66.13 -4.22
CA ASP A 850 15.79 -66.77 -2.92
C ASP A 850 14.70 -66.36 -1.91
N LYS A 851 14.50 -67.21 -0.90
CA LYS A 851 13.54 -66.96 0.18
C LYS A 851 14.05 -65.85 1.10
N VAL A 852 13.15 -64.92 1.45
CA VAL A 852 13.41 -63.81 2.38
C VAL A 852 12.63 -64.04 3.67
N ASP A 853 13.28 -63.84 4.82
CA ASP A 853 12.60 -63.92 6.12
C ASP A 853 11.83 -62.62 6.40
N SER A 854 10.50 -62.72 6.43
CA SER A 854 9.58 -61.63 6.77
C SER A 854 8.54 -62.10 7.80
N PRO A 855 8.26 -61.32 8.87
CA PRO A 855 7.32 -61.71 9.93
C PRO A 855 5.84 -61.68 9.48
N THR A 856 5.54 -61.03 8.35
CA THR A 856 4.19 -60.95 7.74
C THR A 856 4.03 -61.83 6.50
N ALA A 857 5.04 -62.63 6.15
CA ALA A 857 4.97 -63.51 4.99
C ALA A 857 4.04 -64.72 5.22
N THR A 858 3.43 -65.21 4.14
CA THR A 858 2.60 -66.41 4.16
C THR A 858 3.40 -67.68 4.53
N THR A 859 2.76 -68.61 5.24
CA THR A 859 3.32 -69.93 5.56
C THR A 859 3.03 -70.99 4.48
N LEU A 860 2.30 -70.62 3.43
CA LEU A 860 1.91 -71.52 2.33
C LEU A 860 3.10 -71.83 1.40
N PRO A 861 3.12 -73.00 0.73
CA PRO A 861 4.19 -73.38 -0.21
C PRO A 861 4.07 -72.63 -1.55
N VAL A 862 4.46 -71.36 -1.57
CA VAL A 862 4.30 -70.41 -2.70
C VAL A 862 4.81 -70.97 -4.03
N GLN A 863 6.04 -71.52 -4.07
CA GLN A 863 6.63 -72.04 -5.30
C GLN A 863 5.81 -73.19 -5.92
N LEU A 864 5.16 -74.01 -5.08
CA LEU A 864 4.26 -75.07 -5.55
C LEU A 864 2.96 -74.46 -6.10
N ALA A 865 2.38 -73.47 -5.42
CA ALA A 865 1.17 -72.78 -5.90
C ALA A 865 1.40 -72.12 -7.27
N VAL A 866 2.52 -71.41 -7.45
CA VAL A 866 2.91 -70.82 -8.73
C VAL A 866 3.15 -71.88 -9.81
N ALA A 867 3.80 -73.00 -9.49
CA ALA A 867 4.00 -74.09 -10.45
C ALA A 867 2.69 -74.79 -10.88
N LEU A 868 1.64 -74.77 -10.05
CA LEU A 868 0.32 -75.35 -10.37
C LEU A 868 -0.61 -74.39 -11.11
N LEU A 869 -0.47 -73.08 -10.89
CA LEU A 869 -1.27 -72.03 -11.55
C LEU A 869 -0.72 -71.63 -12.94
N LYS A 870 0.53 -72.00 -13.25
CA LYS A 870 1.24 -71.60 -14.47
C LYS A 870 0.89 -72.51 -15.64
N ASP A 871 0.48 -71.92 -16.76
CA ASP A 871 0.16 -72.64 -17.99
C ASP A 871 1.43 -73.07 -18.78
N ARG A 872 1.22 -73.75 -19.91
CA ARG A 872 2.31 -74.21 -20.80
C ARG A 872 3.17 -73.10 -21.41
N ASN A 873 2.67 -71.87 -21.48
CA ASN A 873 3.38 -70.71 -22.01
C ASN A 873 4.14 -69.96 -20.90
N GLY A 874 3.81 -70.24 -19.64
CA GLY A 874 4.39 -69.60 -18.46
C GLY A 874 3.51 -68.52 -17.83
N VAL A 875 2.22 -68.49 -18.16
CA VAL A 875 1.25 -67.46 -17.73
C VAL A 875 0.38 -67.98 -16.57
N ILE A 876 0.06 -67.10 -15.63
CA ILE A 876 -0.91 -67.30 -14.54
C ILE A 876 -2.01 -66.25 -14.72
N ASP A 877 -3.29 -66.65 -14.72
CA ASP A 877 -4.46 -65.74 -14.83
C ASP A 877 -5.43 -66.06 -13.67
N VAL A 878 -5.66 -65.10 -12.77
CA VAL A 878 -6.45 -65.28 -11.55
C VAL A 878 -7.39 -64.09 -11.38
N ASN A 879 -8.68 -64.33 -11.15
CA ASN A 879 -9.63 -63.30 -10.74
C ASN A 879 -9.95 -63.41 -9.24
N LEU A 880 -9.80 -62.32 -8.51
CA LEU A 880 -10.01 -62.21 -7.06
C LEU A 880 -11.11 -61.17 -6.76
N PRO A 881 -12.39 -61.58 -6.68
CA PRO A 881 -13.45 -60.69 -6.21
C PRO A 881 -13.29 -60.40 -4.71
N ILE A 882 -13.43 -59.13 -4.33
CA ILE A 882 -13.37 -58.62 -2.96
C ILE A 882 -14.63 -57.79 -2.72
N GLY A 883 -15.28 -57.98 -1.57
CA GLY A 883 -16.44 -57.18 -1.19
C GLY A 883 -16.54 -56.99 0.32
N GLY A 884 -17.11 -55.87 0.76
CA GLY A 884 -17.29 -55.55 2.18
C GLY A 884 -17.68 -54.09 2.46
N SER A 885 -17.95 -53.80 3.73
CA SER A 885 -18.25 -52.46 4.23
C SER A 885 -16.97 -51.70 4.58
N LEU A 886 -16.92 -50.39 4.33
CA LEU A 886 -15.85 -49.53 4.86
C LEU A 886 -15.91 -49.33 6.39
N ASP A 887 -17.04 -49.66 7.02
CA ASP A 887 -17.24 -49.53 8.47
C ASP A 887 -16.83 -50.77 9.28
N ASP A 888 -16.74 -51.93 8.64
CA ASP A 888 -16.32 -53.20 9.26
C ASP A 888 -15.54 -54.05 8.22
N PRO A 889 -14.18 -54.02 8.23
CA PRO A 889 -13.34 -54.57 7.17
C PRO A 889 -13.13 -56.10 7.23
N GLN A 890 -14.21 -56.87 7.46
CA GLN A 890 -14.25 -58.34 7.37
C GLN A 890 -14.32 -58.79 5.90
N PHE A 891 -13.24 -58.58 5.13
CA PHE A 891 -13.19 -58.94 3.70
C PHE A 891 -13.12 -60.47 3.48
N SER A 892 -14.08 -61.02 2.72
CA SER A 892 -14.13 -62.46 2.43
C SER A 892 -13.39 -62.84 1.14
N VAL A 893 -12.55 -63.88 1.18
CA VAL A 893 -11.66 -64.31 0.05
C VAL A 893 -11.80 -65.82 -0.26
N GLY A 894 -12.80 -66.50 0.28
CA GLY A 894 -12.82 -67.97 0.47
C GLY A 894 -13.12 -68.87 -0.75
N GLY A 895 -12.94 -68.43 -2.00
CA GLY A 895 -13.60 -69.06 -3.16
C GLY A 895 -12.79 -70.01 -4.07
N VAL A 896 -11.47 -69.84 -4.25
CA VAL A 896 -10.86 -70.08 -5.59
C VAL A 896 -9.68 -71.08 -5.65
N ILE A 897 -9.58 -72.10 -4.77
CA ILE A 897 -8.43 -73.06 -4.84
C ILE A 897 -8.81 -74.53 -4.55
N VAL A 898 -9.15 -75.32 -5.58
CA VAL A 898 -8.72 -76.74 -5.73
C VAL A 898 -8.80 -77.21 -7.21
N LYS A 899 -7.66 -77.61 -7.80
CA LYS A 899 -7.42 -78.85 -8.59
C LYS A 899 -6.35 -78.67 -9.69
N VAL A 900 -5.24 -79.40 -9.57
CA VAL A 900 -4.65 -80.38 -10.54
C VAL A 900 -3.22 -80.74 -10.08
N ILE A 901 -2.69 -81.89 -10.52
CA ILE A 901 -1.45 -82.51 -10.06
C ILE A 901 -0.43 -82.65 -11.21
N VAL A 902 0.81 -82.18 -10.96
CA VAL A 902 2.16 -82.62 -11.44
C VAL A 902 2.37 -83.05 -12.91
N ASN A 903 3.28 -82.34 -13.61
CA ASN A 903 4.38 -82.78 -14.51
C ASN A 903 5.08 -81.50 -15.09
N LEU A 904 6.36 -81.42 -15.51
CA LEU A 904 7.55 -82.30 -15.48
C LEU A 904 8.85 -81.43 -15.47
N VAL A 905 10.04 -82.04 -15.38
CA VAL A 905 11.39 -81.43 -15.27
C VAL A 905 12.12 -81.35 -16.61
N THR A 906 12.90 -80.28 -16.90
CA THR A 906 14.35 -80.31 -17.31
C THR A 906 14.96 -78.91 -17.62
N LYS A 907 16.30 -78.83 -17.62
CA LYS A 907 17.14 -77.60 -17.65
C LYS A 907 17.98 -77.44 -18.95
N ALA A 908 18.56 -76.24 -19.10
CA ALA A 908 19.79 -75.87 -19.85
C ALA A 908 19.61 -75.64 -21.39
N VAL A 909 20.50 -74.96 -22.14
CA VAL A 909 21.94 -74.59 -21.96
C VAL A 909 22.22 -73.12 -22.38
N THR A 910 23.44 -72.65 -22.15
CA THR A 910 23.98 -71.26 -22.12
C THR A 910 24.33 -70.55 -23.45
N ALA A 911 24.18 -69.21 -23.42
CA ALA A 911 25.02 -68.14 -24.03
C ALA A 911 25.10 -67.97 -25.58
N PRO A 912 24.43 -66.94 -26.16
CA PRO A 912 24.46 -66.68 -27.62
C PRO A 912 25.38 -65.54 -28.12
N PHE A 913 26.02 -64.71 -27.29
CA PHE A 913 26.76 -63.51 -27.77
C PHE A 913 28.00 -63.78 -28.62
N ALA A 914 28.68 -64.92 -28.42
CA ALA A 914 29.97 -65.22 -29.06
C ALA A 914 29.91 -65.28 -30.61
N LEU A 915 28.71 -65.29 -31.21
CA LEU A 915 28.50 -65.39 -32.66
C LEU A 915 28.03 -64.09 -33.34
N LEU A 916 27.75 -63.02 -32.60
CA LEU A 916 27.24 -61.76 -33.17
C LEU A 916 28.34 -60.70 -33.44
N GLY A 917 29.47 -60.78 -32.71
CA GLY A 917 30.56 -59.79 -32.80
C GLY A 917 31.29 -59.73 -34.16
N SER A 918 31.16 -60.76 -35.00
CA SER A 918 31.88 -60.89 -36.28
C SER A 918 31.17 -60.26 -37.50
N LEU A 919 29.93 -59.79 -37.35
CA LEU A 919 29.13 -59.24 -38.45
C LEU A 919 28.82 -57.74 -38.34
N PHE A 920 28.98 -57.13 -37.15
CA PHE A 920 28.61 -55.72 -36.92
C PHE A 920 29.73 -54.85 -36.32
N GLY A 921 30.83 -55.46 -35.83
CA GLY A 921 31.94 -54.76 -35.17
C GLY A 921 31.64 -54.38 -33.71
N GLY A 922 32.59 -54.64 -32.80
CA GLY A 922 32.45 -54.30 -31.37
C GLY A 922 31.91 -55.42 -30.48
N GLY A 923 32.34 -56.68 -30.69
CA GLY A 923 31.77 -57.88 -30.06
C GLY A 923 31.77 -57.98 -28.53
N GLU A 924 32.54 -57.16 -27.80
CA GLU A 924 32.42 -57.00 -26.34
C GLU A 924 31.78 -55.66 -25.93
N GLU A 925 31.93 -54.59 -26.72
CA GLU A 925 31.48 -53.23 -26.38
C GLU A 925 29.96 -53.03 -26.35
N LEU A 926 29.20 -53.96 -26.92
CA LEU A 926 27.72 -53.94 -26.91
C LEU A 926 27.11 -54.73 -25.74
N SER A 927 27.93 -55.35 -24.89
CA SER A 927 27.46 -56.15 -23.74
C SER A 927 27.19 -55.33 -22.47
N PHE A 928 27.64 -54.07 -22.40
CA PHE A 928 27.33 -53.15 -21.32
C PHE A 928 27.47 -51.67 -21.73
N ILE A 929 26.87 -50.77 -20.95
CA ILE A 929 27.20 -49.34 -20.95
C ILE A 929 27.55 -48.86 -19.54
N GLU A 930 28.52 -47.96 -19.44
CA GLU A 930 29.00 -47.41 -18.16
C GLU A 930 28.30 -46.09 -17.82
N TYR A 931 28.14 -45.83 -16.52
CA TYR A 931 27.55 -44.62 -15.97
C TYR A 931 28.53 -43.88 -15.06
N ALA A 932 28.44 -42.55 -15.05
CA ALA A 932 29.15 -41.77 -14.04
C ALA A 932 28.52 -42.02 -12.64
N PRO A 933 29.33 -42.06 -11.56
CA PRO A 933 28.83 -42.40 -10.24
C PRO A 933 27.74 -41.44 -9.74
N GLY A 934 26.65 -42.00 -9.21
CA GLY A 934 25.48 -41.27 -8.71
C GLY A 934 24.56 -40.67 -9.78
N THR A 935 24.90 -40.76 -11.08
CA THR A 935 24.08 -40.21 -12.17
C THR A 935 23.29 -41.28 -12.92
N SER A 936 22.12 -40.92 -13.45
CA SER A 936 21.27 -41.81 -14.27
C SER A 936 21.10 -41.37 -15.72
N GLU A 937 21.71 -40.26 -16.15
CA GLU A 937 21.65 -39.79 -17.55
C GLU A 937 22.48 -40.68 -18.48
N VAL A 938 21.93 -41.02 -19.65
CA VAL A 938 22.67 -41.73 -20.71
C VAL A 938 23.67 -40.73 -21.32
N ALA A 939 24.96 -40.94 -21.09
CA ALA A 939 25.99 -40.08 -21.68
C ALA A 939 25.95 -40.17 -23.22
N PRO A 940 26.24 -39.08 -23.97
CA PRO A 940 26.23 -39.10 -25.44
C PRO A 940 27.12 -40.18 -26.08
N ALA A 941 28.20 -40.59 -25.38
CA ALA A 941 29.07 -41.68 -25.81
C ALA A 941 28.38 -43.07 -25.81
N ASN A 942 27.30 -43.25 -25.04
CA ASN A 942 26.55 -44.51 -24.95
C ASN A 942 25.43 -44.62 -26.00
N GLU A 943 24.94 -43.51 -26.55
CA GLU A 943 23.84 -43.51 -27.54
C GLU A 943 24.20 -44.30 -28.82
N SER A 944 25.45 -44.19 -29.27
CA SER A 944 25.95 -44.94 -30.44
C SER A 944 25.94 -46.45 -30.22
N ARG A 945 26.28 -46.91 -29.00
CA ARG A 945 26.22 -48.32 -28.59
C ARG A 945 24.78 -48.82 -28.54
N LEU A 946 23.88 -48.05 -27.92
CA LEU A 946 22.46 -48.39 -27.87
C LEU A 946 21.82 -48.43 -29.27
N THR A 947 22.25 -47.55 -30.18
CA THR A 947 21.82 -47.57 -31.60
C THR A 947 22.22 -48.87 -32.30
N ALA A 948 23.46 -49.32 -32.11
CA ALA A 948 23.94 -50.57 -32.68
C ALA A 948 23.22 -51.81 -32.08
N LEU A 949 22.98 -51.81 -30.77
CA LEU A 949 22.22 -52.85 -30.08
C LEU A 949 20.77 -52.93 -30.57
N ALA A 950 20.08 -51.79 -30.70
CA ALA A 950 18.71 -51.72 -31.23
C ALA A 950 18.63 -52.25 -32.67
N LYS A 951 19.58 -51.88 -33.53
CA LYS A 951 19.66 -52.40 -34.90
C LYS A 951 19.77 -53.93 -34.93
N ALA A 952 20.69 -54.51 -34.13
CA ALA A 952 20.87 -55.95 -34.05
C ALA A 952 19.61 -56.68 -33.54
N LEU A 953 18.88 -56.09 -32.58
CA LEU A 953 17.61 -56.61 -32.09
C LEU A 953 16.52 -56.58 -33.16
N ASN A 954 16.40 -55.50 -33.93
CA ASN A 954 15.38 -55.37 -34.97
C ASN A 954 15.62 -56.30 -36.16
N GLU A 955 16.87 -56.53 -36.57
CA GLU A 955 17.22 -57.48 -37.62
C GLU A 955 17.01 -58.96 -37.21
N ARG A 956 16.84 -59.25 -35.92
CA ARG A 956 16.66 -60.61 -35.38
C ARG A 956 15.45 -60.71 -34.44
N PRO A 957 14.20 -60.79 -34.96
CA PRO A 957 12.97 -60.72 -34.16
C PRO A 957 12.81 -61.75 -33.03
N GLY A 958 13.48 -62.90 -33.13
CA GLY A 958 13.39 -63.97 -32.12
C GLY A 958 14.20 -63.74 -30.84
N LEU A 959 15.16 -62.81 -30.83
CA LEU A 959 16.02 -62.57 -29.67
C LEU A 959 15.30 -61.74 -28.59
N LYS A 960 15.44 -62.12 -27.32
CA LYS A 960 15.01 -61.35 -26.16
C LYS A 960 16.23 -60.74 -25.46
N LEU A 961 16.11 -59.48 -25.01
CA LEU A 961 17.13 -58.77 -24.25
C LEU A 961 16.73 -58.71 -22.77
N GLU A 962 17.64 -59.10 -21.89
CA GLU A 962 17.59 -58.85 -20.46
C GLU A 962 18.55 -57.70 -20.11
N ILE A 963 18.08 -56.77 -19.29
CA ILE A 963 18.78 -55.56 -18.88
C ILE A 963 18.97 -55.62 -17.37
N ALA A 964 20.23 -55.62 -16.90
CA ALA A 964 20.58 -55.71 -15.49
C ALA A 964 21.44 -54.51 -15.06
N ALA A 965 21.13 -53.90 -13.92
CA ALA A 965 21.99 -52.87 -13.34
C ALA A 965 23.00 -53.46 -12.36
N ARG A 966 24.26 -53.04 -12.49
CA ARG A 966 25.34 -53.27 -11.53
C ARG A 966 25.74 -51.90 -10.96
N VAL A 967 25.48 -51.69 -9.68
CA VAL A 967 25.74 -50.43 -8.96
C VAL A 967 26.93 -50.64 -8.02
N ASP A 968 27.94 -49.77 -8.08
CA ASP A 968 29.13 -49.86 -7.24
C ASP A 968 28.88 -49.13 -5.90
N PRO A 969 28.77 -49.84 -4.76
CA PRO A 969 28.29 -49.21 -3.52
C PRO A 969 29.25 -48.17 -2.91
N ALA A 970 30.51 -48.11 -3.35
CA ALA A 970 31.46 -47.13 -2.85
C ALA A 970 31.35 -45.82 -3.64
N SER A 971 31.48 -45.91 -4.96
CA SER A 971 31.51 -44.74 -5.84
C SER A 971 30.12 -44.14 -6.08
N ASP A 972 29.08 -44.95 -6.31
CA ASP A 972 27.71 -44.43 -6.51
C ASP A 972 27.18 -43.77 -5.24
N ARG A 973 27.58 -44.24 -4.05
CA ARG A 973 27.20 -43.63 -2.76
C ARG A 973 27.81 -42.24 -2.60
N GLU A 974 29.12 -42.07 -2.82
CA GLU A 974 29.75 -40.74 -2.81
C GLU A 974 29.14 -39.82 -3.90
N GLY A 975 28.85 -40.37 -5.09
CA GLY A 975 28.20 -39.64 -6.18
C GLY A 975 26.82 -39.10 -5.79
N LEU A 976 25.97 -39.92 -5.17
CA LEU A 976 24.65 -39.51 -4.65
C LEU A 976 24.78 -38.47 -3.53
N GLN A 977 25.72 -38.63 -2.61
CA GLN A 977 25.99 -37.66 -1.54
C GLN A 977 26.42 -36.30 -2.13
N ARG A 978 27.32 -36.29 -3.12
CA ARG A 978 27.79 -35.06 -3.78
C ARG A 978 26.71 -34.39 -4.61
N ALA A 979 25.87 -35.15 -5.31
CA ALA A 979 24.68 -34.61 -6.00
C ALA A 979 23.65 -34.01 -5.01
N GLY A 980 23.47 -34.63 -3.84
CA GLY A 980 22.64 -34.10 -2.76
C GLY A 980 23.21 -32.83 -2.11
N LEU A 981 24.54 -32.71 -2.03
CA LEU A 981 25.23 -31.51 -1.55
C LEU A 981 25.13 -30.35 -2.54
N ASP A 982 25.42 -30.57 -3.83
CA ASP A 982 25.27 -29.55 -4.88
C ASP A 982 23.83 -29.00 -4.92
N ARG A 983 22.82 -29.87 -4.81
CA ARG A 983 21.41 -29.47 -4.71
C ARG A 983 21.14 -28.53 -3.51
N ARG A 984 21.65 -28.85 -2.32
CA ARG A 984 21.52 -28.01 -1.11
C ARG A 984 22.20 -26.65 -1.29
N VAL A 985 23.40 -26.62 -1.89
CA VAL A 985 24.16 -25.39 -2.18
C VAL A 985 23.40 -24.50 -3.18
N ARG A 986 22.95 -25.07 -4.31
CA ARG A 986 22.14 -24.35 -5.32
C ARG A 986 20.82 -23.85 -4.74
N ALA A 987 20.14 -24.66 -3.93
CA ALA A 987 18.89 -24.25 -3.33
C ALA A 987 19.05 -23.17 -2.24
N LEU A 988 20.19 -23.13 -1.54
CA LEU A 988 20.53 -22.00 -0.69
C LEU A 988 20.71 -20.72 -1.51
N LYS A 989 21.37 -20.80 -2.68
CA LYS A 989 21.46 -19.67 -3.63
C LYS A 989 20.07 -19.26 -4.16
N VAL A 990 19.21 -20.20 -4.53
CA VAL A 990 17.80 -19.93 -4.89
C VAL A 990 17.08 -19.23 -3.75
N LYS A 991 17.24 -19.69 -2.50
CA LYS A 991 16.62 -19.07 -1.32
C LYS A 991 17.09 -17.63 -1.09
N ASP A 992 18.36 -17.32 -1.35
CA ASP A 992 18.88 -15.94 -1.30
C ASP A 992 18.35 -15.06 -2.45
N LEU A 993 18.21 -15.61 -3.66
CA LEU A 993 17.59 -14.93 -4.81
C LEU A 993 16.11 -14.63 -4.53
N VAL A 994 15.36 -15.63 -4.05
CA VAL A 994 13.95 -15.48 -3.67
C VAL A 994 13.77 -14.48 -2.52
N ALA A 995 14.70 -14.43 -1.55
CA ALA A 995 14.71 -13.41 -0.50
C ALA A 995 15.00 -11.98 -1.02
N LYS A 996 15.63 -11.83 -2.19
CA LYS A 996 15.79 -10.57 -2.95
C LYS A 996 14.63 -10.32 -3.93
N GLY A 997 13.63 -11.20 -3.96
CA GLY A 997 12.49 -11.15 -4.89
C GLY A 997 12.86 -11.51 -6.33
N GLU A 998 13.78 -12.45 -6.54
CA GLU A 998 14.17 -12.95 -7.87
C GLU A 998 13.75 -14.41 -8.03
N SER A 999 13.08 -14.73 -9.14
CA SER A 999 12.53 -16.08 -9.41
C SER A 999 13.56 -16.99 -10.05
N ALA A 1000 13.89 -18.10 -9.40
CA ALA A 1000 14.91 -19.05 -9.84
C ALA A 1000 14.57 -20.50 -9.44
N THR A 1001 14.98 -21.49 -10.22
CA THR A 1001 14.81 -22.92 -9.88
C THR A 1001 16.16 -23.56 -9.54
N VAL A 1002 16.14 -24.66 -8.79
CA VAL A 1002 17.37 -25.35 -8.38
C VAL A 1002 18.14 -25.93 -9.58
N ALA A 1003 17.42 -26.31 -10.65
CA ALA A 1003 18.00 -26.80 -11.90
C ALA A 1003 18.68 -25.71 -12.75
N GLU A 1004 18.08 -24.51 -12.84
CA GLU A 1004 18.59 -23.40 -13.65
C GLU A 1004 19.76 -22.65 -12.99
N VAL A 1005 19.86 -22.67 -11.65
CA VAL A 1005 20.88 -21.90 -10.93
C VAL A 1005 22.25 -22.58 -11.01
N ALA A 1006 23.18 -21.88 -11.65
CA ALA A 1006 24.61 -22.14 -11.54
C ALA A 1006 25.21 -21.46 -10.29
N VAL A 1007 26.16 -22.13 -9.65
CA VAL A 1007 26.96 -21.60 -8.53
C VAL A 1007 28.38 -21.38 -9.05
N SER A 1008 28.92 -20.18 -8.89
CA SER A 1008 30.29 -19.88 -9.33
C SER A 1008 31.33 -20.46 -8.35
N PRO A 1009 32.57 -20.70 -8.79
CA PRO A 1009 33.65 -21.14 -7.90
C PRO A 1009 33.93 -20.17 -6.74
N GLU A 1010 33.62 -18.88 -6.90
CA GLU A 1010 33.78 -17.84 -5.87
C GLU A 1010 32.65 -17.90 -4.82
N GLU A 1011 31.42 -18.21 -5.23
CA GLU A 1011 30.26 -18.32 -4.33
C GLU A 1011 30.26 -19.64 -3.53
N TYR A 1012 30.79 -20.71 -4.11
CA TYR A 1012 30.68 -22.07 -3.57
C TYR A 1012 31.16 -22.20 -2.11
N PRO A 1013 32.35 -21.70 -1.70
CA PRO A 1013 32.81 -21.82 -0.30
C PRO A 1013 31.90 -21.11 0.71
N VAL A 1014 31.33 -19.96 0.34
CA VAL A 1014 30.46 -19.15 1.21
C VAL A 1014 29.11 -19.83 1.40
N LEU A 1015 28.55 -20.40 0.32
CA LEU A 1015 27.30 -21.15 0.39
C LEU A 1015 27.49 -22.47 1.16
N LEU A 1016 28.61 -23.18 0.94
CA LEU A 1016 28.96 -24.42 1.62
C LEU A 1016 29.04 -24.24 3.15
N GLY A 1017 29.73 -23.20 3.63
CA GLY A 1017 29.78 -22.87 5.06
C GLY A 1017 28.41 -22.55 5.67
N ARG A 1018 27.50 -21.96 4.89
CA ARG A 1018 26.12 -21.69 5.33
C ARG A 1018 25.21 -22.91 5.31
N VAL A 1019 25.45 -23.89 4.43
CA VAL A 1019 24.79 -25.21 4.48
C VAL A 1019 25.19 -25.92 5.78
N TYR A 1020 26.49 -25.93 6.11
CA TYR A 1020 27.00 -26.52 7.35
C TYR A 1020 26.39 -25.91 8.62
N GLU A 1021 26.35 -24.59 8.75
CA GLU A 1021 25.73 -23.95 9.93
C GLU A 1021 24.21 -24.19 10.00
N ALA A 1022 23.52 -24.38 8.86
CA ALA A 1022 22.09 -24.72 8.85
C ALA A 1022 21.81 -26.15 9.35
N GLU A 1023 22.64 -27.13 8.98
CA GLU A 1023 22.50 -28.52 9.46
C GLU A 1023 22.88 -28.66 10.94
N LYS A 1024 23.95 -27.97 11.37
CA LYS A 1024 24.36 -27.85 12.77
C LYS A 1024 23.27 -27.23 13.66
N ALA A 1025 22.48 -26.31 13.12
CA ALA A 1025 21.34 -25.71 13.82
C ALA A 1025 20.09 -26.61 13.89
N ALA A 1026 20.00 -27.64 13.03
CA ALA A 1026 18.86 -28.56 12.98
C ALA A 1026 19.00 -29.76 13.93
N LYS A 1027 20.22 -30.08 14.39
CA LYS A 1027 20.49 -31.21 15.29
C LYS A 1027 20.23 -30.87 16.77
N PRO A 1028 19.67 -31.80 17.58
CA PRO A 1028 19.57 -31.61 19.02
C PRO A 1028 20.95 -31.40 19.66
N ARG A 1029 21.09 -30.42 20.55
CA ARG A 1029 22.38 -30.05 21.15
C ARG A 1029 22.86 -31.09 22.17
N SER A 1030 23.59 -32.09 21.68
CA SER A 1030 24.66 -32.71 22.46
C SER A 1030 25.84 -31.72 22.58
N ALA A 1031 26.50 -31.69 23.73
CA ALA A 1031 27.52 -30.69 24.04
C ALA A 1031 28.82 -30.92 23.26
N SER A 1032 28.96 -30.26 22.11
CA SER A 1032 30.24 -30.08 21.43
C SER A 1032 30.60 -28.59 21.37
N ALA A 1033 31.85 -28.27 21.67
CA ALA A 1033 32.33 -26.91 21.81
C ALA A 1033 32.37 -26.15 20.47
N ALA A 1034 32.31 -24.82 20.53
CA ALA A 1034 32.42 -23.96 19.36
C ALA A 1034 33.86 -23.93 18.81
N GLN A 1035 34.21 -24.92 17.98
CA GLN A 1035 35.36 -24.81 17.07
C GLN A 1035 35.01 -23.88 15.90
N PRO A 1036 35.99 -23.11 15.38
CA PRO A 1036 35.82 -22.34 14.16
C PRO A 1036 35.57 -23.28 12.96
N PRO A 1037 34.85 -22.84 11.92
CA PRO A 1037 34.56 -23.68 10.77
C PRO A 1037 35.86 -24.11 10.06
N PRO A 1038 36.02 -25.40 9.71
CA PRO A 1038 37.20 -25.91 9.03
C PRO A 1038 37.28 -25.42 7.57
N ALA A 1039 38.36 -25.78 6.85
CA ALA A 1039 38.56 -25.31 5.48
C ALA A 1039 37.45 -25.81 4.53
N PRO A 1040 37.16 -25.14 3.39
CA PRO A 1040 36.05 -25.53 2.51
C PRO A 1040 36.07 -27.01 2.06
N ALA A 1041 37.24 -27.58 1.78
CA ALA A 1041 37.37 -29.00 1.42
C ALA A 1041 37.06 -29.96 2.60
N GLU A 1042 37.32 -29.54 3.84
CA GLU A 1042 36.96 -30.29 5.05
C GLU A 1042 35.46 -30.15 5.36
N LEU A 1043 34.87 -28.98 5.13
CA LEU A 1043 33.43 -28.76 5.20
C LEU A 1043 32.69 -29.64 4.19
N GLU A 1044 33.14 -29.71 2.93
CA GLU A 1044 32.56 -30.61 1.92
C GLU A 1044 32.59 -32.06 2.41
N LYS A 1045 33.75 -32.52 2.90
CA LYS A 1045 33.92 -33.89 3.40
C LYS A 1045 33.02 -34.21 4.60
N LEU A 1046 32.82 -33.27 5.53
CA LEU A 1046 31.91 -33.42 6.67
C LEU A 1046 30.45 -33.50 6.21
N LEU A 1047 30.04 -32.64 5.28
CA LEU A 1047 28.67 -32.60 4.73
C LEU A 1047 28.34 -33.86 3.90
N LEU A 1048 29.30 -34.38 3.14
CA LEU A 1048 29.15 -35.67 2.44
C LEU A 1048 28.95 -36.82 3.44
N ALA A 1049 29.80 -36.90 4.47
CA ALA A 1049 29.73 -37.96 5.48
C ALA A 1049 28.41 -37.95 6.30
N ASP A 1050 27.79 -36.78 6.47
CA ASP A 1050 26.53 -36.60 7.21
C ASP A 1050 25.27 -36.82 6.32
N THR A 1051 25.45 -37.14 5.04
CA THR A 1051 24.35 -37.37 4.09
C THR A 1051 24.00 -38.86 4.03
N PRO A 1052 22.85 -39.30 4.58
CA PRO A 1052 22.47 -40.71 4.54
C PRO A 1052 22.12 -41.14 3.12
N VAL A 1053 22.78 -42.20 2.65
CA VAL A 1053 22.50 -42.89 1.37
C VAL A 1053 22.60 -44.39 1.60
N GLY A 1054 21.44 -45.04 1.63
CA GLY A 1054 21.28 -46.47 1.93
C GLY A 1054 21.47 -47.36 0.70
N ASP A 1055 21.42 -48.66 0.92
CA ASP A 1055 21.44 -49.66 -0.16
C ASP A 1055 20.18 -49.60 -1.04
N ASP A 1056 19.06 -49.12 -0.48
CA ASP A 1056 17.80 -48.89 -1.21
C ASP A 1056 17.94 -47.71 -2.21
N ASP A 1057 18.63 -46.63 -1.84
CA ASP A 1057 18.92 -45.51 -2.76
C ASP A 1057 19.80 -45.97 -3.94
N LEU A 1058 20.75 -46.88 -3.67
CA LEU A 1058 21.62 -47.48 -4.68
C LEU A 1058 20.85 -48.42 -5.62
N LYS A 1059 19.92 -49.24 -5.09
CA LYS A 1059 19.02 -50.07 -5.91
C LYS A 1059 18.14 -49.21 -6.82
N ALA A 1060 17.50 -48.18 -6.26
CA ALA A 1060 16.66 -47.24 -7.01
C ALA A 1060 17.45 -46.49 -8.11
N LEU A 1061 18.73 -46.19 -7.89
CA LEU A 1061 19.61 -45.63 -8.93
C LEU A 1061 19.84 -46.62 -10.07
N GLY A 1062 20.09 -47.90 -9.77
CA GLY A 1062 20.24 -48.96 -10.77
C GLY A 1062 18.95 -49.21 -11.56
N ASP A 1063 17.81 -49.33 -10.86
CA ASP A 1063 16.51 -49.55 -11.50
C ASP A 1063 16.17 -48.41 -12.47
N ARG A 1064 16.43 -47.15 -12.07
CA ARG A 1064 16.25 -45.98 -12.94
C ARG A 1064 17.17 -46.02 -14.16
N ARG A 1065 18.45 -46.42 -14.01
CA ARG A 1065 19.37 -46.59 -15.15
C ARG A 1065 18.83 -47.65 -16.13
N SER A 1066 18.40 -48.80 -15.63
CA SER A 1066 17.80 -49.89 -16.44
C SER A 1066 16.53 -49.45 -17.17
N GLN A 1067 15.64 -48.71 -16.49
CA GLN A 1067 14.41 -48.16 -17.06
C GLN A 1067 14.70 -47.17 -18.21
N LEU A 1068 15.64 -46.24 -18.03
CA LEU A 1068 16.01 -45.26 -19.06
C LEU A 1068 16.64 -45.93 -20.29
N VAL A 1069 17.41 -47.01 -20.10
CA VAL A 1069 17.94 -47.82 -21.20
C VAL A 1069 16.85 -48.59 -21.94
N LYS A 1070 15.90 -49.21 -21.22
CA LYS A 1070 14.72 -49.86 -21.82
C LYS A 1070 13.92 -48.85 -22.65
N GLN A 1071 13.64 -47.67 -22.08
CA GLN A 1071 12.91 -46.59 -22.74
C GLN A 1071 13.61 -46.12 -24.01
N TRP A 1072 14.93 -45.88 -23.96
CA TRP A 1072 15.71 -45.50 -25.15
C TRP A 1072 15.61 -46.57 -26.25
N LEU A 1073 15.73 -47.86 -25.91
CA LEU A 1073 15.61 -48.96 -26.86
C LEU A 1073 14.20 -49.10 -27.45
N GLN A 1074 13.16 -48.73 -26.71
CA GLN A 1074 11.77 -48.68 -27.20
C GLN A 1074 11.57 -47.47 -28.13
N THR A 1075 11.83 -46.25 -27.65
CA THR A 1075 11.47 -44.99 -28.32
C THR A 1075 12.41 -44.65 -29.48
N ASN A 1076 13.73 -44.68 -29.25
CA ASN A 1076 14.74 -44.37 -30.26
C ASN A 1076 15.11 -45.62 -31.07
N GLY A 1077 15.21 -46.76 -30.38
CA GLY A 1077 15.59 -48.04 -30.97
C GLY A 1077 14.46 -48.80 -31.69
N GLN A 1078 13.18 -48.44 -31.47
CA GLN A 1078 12.01 -49.13 -32.02
C GLN A 1078 11.93 -50.64 -31.71
N VAL A 1079 12.59 -51.10 -30.63
CA VAL A 1079 12.58 -52.52 -30.23
C VAL A 1079 11.27 -52.86 -29.51
N PRO A 1080 10.52 -53.90 -29.91
CA PRO A 1080 9.25 -54.28 -29.27
C PRO A 1080 9.41 -54.64 -27.79
N GLU A 1081 8.58 -54.05 -26.92
CA GLU A 1081 8.66 -54.22 -25.46
C GLU A 1081 8.63 -55.68 -24.99
N GLN A 1082 7.85 -56.53 -25.65
CA GLN A 1082 7.70 -57.96 -25.31
C GLN A 1082 9.03 -58.74 -25.36
N ARG A 1083 10.07 -58.13 -25.96
CA ARG A 1083 11.42 -58.67 -26.10
C ARG A 1083 12.40 -58.08 -25.09
N LEU A 1084 12.04 -57.03 -24.35
CA LEU A 1084 12.87 -56.38 -23.34
C LEU A 1084 12.40 -56.80 -21.94
N PHE A 1085 13.31 -57.22 -21.07
CA PHE A 1085 13.03 -57.62 -19.69
C PHE A 1085 14.01 -56.92 -18.74
N LEU A 1086 13.50 -56.40 -17.63
CA LEU A 1086 14.36 -55.87 -16.56
C LEU A 1086 14.64 -56.98 -15.55
N LEU A 1087 15.89 -57.10 -15.12
CA LEU A 1087 16.32 -57.93 -14.00
C LEU A 1087 16.53 -57.05 -12.75
N ALA A 1088 16.40 -57.65 -11.57
CA ALA A 1088 16.61 -56.95 -10.30
C ALA A 1088 18.01 -56.31 -10.22
N THR A 1089 18.10 -55.08 -9.73
CA THR A 1089 19.38 -54.37 -9.55
C THR A 1089 20.30 -55.09 -8.58
N GLN A 1090 21.54 -55.30 -9.01
CA GLN A 1090 22.58 -55.96 -8.23
C GLN A 1090 23.57 -54.91 -7.68
N LEU A 1091 23.72 -54.89 -6.37
CA LEU A 1091 24.79 -54.14 -5.69
C LEU A 1091 26.09 -54.95 -5.83
N GLY A 1092 27.17 -54.29 -6.24
CA GLY A 1092 28.44 -54.94 -6.52
C GLY A 1092 29.16 -55.41 -5.26
N ASP A 1093 29.03 -56.70 -4.93
CA ASP A 1093 29.85 -57.34 -3.92
C ASP A 1093 31.28 -57.58 -4.42
N SER A 1094 32.26 -57.30 -3.55
CA SER A 1094 33.69 -57.57 -3.83
C SER A 1094 34.05 -59.07 -3.86
N ALA A 1095 33.07 -59.97 -3.69
CA ALA A 1095 33.27 -61.41 -3.52
C ALA A 1095 33.21 -62.22 -4.84
N ASP A 1096 32.59 -61.70 -5.90
CA ASP A 1096 32.28 -62.50 -7.10
C ASP A 1096 33.39 -62.51 -8.18
N ALA A 1097 34.53 -61.89 -7.89
CA ALA A 1097 35.72 -61.83 -8.76
C ALA A 1097 36.38 -63.21 -9.06
N GLY A 1098 35.81 -64.31 -8.55
CA GLY A 1098 36.35 -65.67 -8.68
C GLY A 1098 35.72 -66.55 -9.76
N ARG A 1099 34.66 -66.12 -10.47
CA ARG A 1099 33.90 -66.99 -11.41
C ARG A 1099 33.91 -66.61 -12.88
N THR A 1100 34.31 -65.38 -13.24
CA THR A 1100 34.58 -64.99 -14.63
C THR A 1100 35.94 -64.32 -14.70
N GLY A 1101 36.77 -64.70 -15.67
CA GLY A 1101 38.17 -64.26 -15.80
C GLY A 1101 38.37 -62.82 -16.28
N GLN A 1102 37.48 -61.89 -15.92
CA GLN A 1102 37.54 -60.49 -16.30
C GLN A 1102 38.09 -59.62 -15.16
N SER A 1103 39.38 -59.31 -15.25
CA SER A 1103 40.01 -58.28 -14.40
C SER A 1103 39.47 -56.90 -14.80
N GLY A 1104 38.65 -56.27 -13.95
CA GLY A 1104 38.15 -54.91 -14.20
C GLY A 1104 36.86 -54.48 -13.48
N ALA A 1105 36.16 -55.37 -12.75
CA ALA A 1105 34.84 -55.08 -12.18
C ALA A 1105 34.85 -54.10 -10.98
N LYS A 1106 34.91 -52.79 -11.27
CA LYS A 1106 34.64 -51.66 -10.33
C LYS A 1106 33.91 -50.49 -11.01
N SER A 1107 33.15 -50.74 -12.08
CA SER A 1107 32.42 -49.70 -12.81
C SER A 1107 30.91 -49.87 -12.70
N SER A 1108 30.23 -48.79 -12.36
CA SER A 1108 28.77 -48.68 -12.38
C SER A 1108 28.26 -48.81 -13.82
N ARG A 1109 27.44 -49.82 -14.10
CA ARG A 1109 27.08 -50.18 -15.48
C ARG A 1109 25.73 -50.85 -15.62
N ILE A 1110 25.17 -50.78 -16.82
CA ILE A 1110 24.05 -51.61 -17.27
C ILE A 1110 24.63 -52.73 -18.14
N GLU A 1111 24.35 -53.98 -17.78
CA GLU A 1111 24.75 -55.18 -18.51
C GLU A 1111 23.58 -55.73 -19.34
N PHE A 1112 23.91 -56.29 -20.51
CA PHE A 1112 22.95 -56.82 -21.48
C PHE A 1112 23.12 -58.32 -21.65
N SER A 1113 22.03 -59.07 -21.50
CA SER A 1113 21.96 -60.52 -21.76
C SER A 1113 20.96 -60.82 -22.89
N LEU A 1114 21.23 -61.85 -23.70
CA LEU A 1114 20.36 -62.28 -24.81
C LEU A 1114 19.86 -63.70 -24.54
N LYS A 1115 18.55 -63.91 -24.76
CA LYS A 1115 17.86 -65.21 -24.65
C LYS A 1115 17.06 -65.53 -25.90
#